data_AF-A0A2S4RS87-F1
#
_entry.id   AF-A0A2S4RS87-F1
#
_cell.length_a   1.000
_cell.length_b   1.000
_cell.length_c   1.000
_cell.angle_alpha   90.00
_cell.angle_beta   90.00
_cell.angle_gamma   90.00
#
_symmetry.space_group_name_H-M   'P 1'
#
loop_
_entity.id
_entity.type
_entity.pdbx_description
1 polymer ?
#
loop_
_entity_poly.entity_id
_entity_poly.type
_entity_poly.pdbx_seq_one_letter_code
_entity_poly.pdbx_strand_id
1 'polypeptide(L)'
;MKLNTISRYFLAAGLMSCAANAFALEAWSGQAGGNTFDVIFDSKVYSNRWYVNADNCPQGASADNWDNPWSYVRDATKAEIDQYGNPTTCESGSATPVAYDAFSAEKDYAEDDIVAYQDVTYEAAIPVPAYSFTPGASNPWKLYTPVPDWRSSQVYNKGDEVKVDGQSYEALFYTVGENPSIAGNQNPTGTNGRPWKPLGPTVEFTQEQFNNAPQINSIAFYEPGKLAVYKGTPFVAQTKVKGVMPYDKNPWAIYTNWTGTKERVGTPKHPWPAHVYAPYVDFSLNSIPDLAKEQNITHFTMAFVVAKSGEQCIPTWGTAYNLQDYAQYSKIKALREAGGDVMVSIGGANNSPLAAACKNVKDLQKLYYDIVDNLNLNVLDFDIEGTWVADQDSIDRRNQAVKEVQAQWKEEGRKVGIWYTLPILPTGLTAEGLYVLENARHVGVELAGINVMTMDYGNAVCQSDGTEGQNIHGQCATSAIDNMFTQLKKIWPEKSDKEINAMMGTTPMIGYNDVQGEVFYLSDAKLVMDDAKKRNLGMIGAWSMARDQPGVAKQVSPEHSGMTAQQAPMYAYSQVFAPFTHDNSADEASTDLAGDVKAVYVDVFDGQQRVNVNLDTSKLSGSNSYSVDVDGKYAFSTSGNSVYYSYRSNYGTQSTVRTGGMSYMLAPGKVITVKRTNPNPEVLAQLTVTRDMLEGNNPVKDAGEVKSLTVKKINGVPNVVVDFDAKALGWKAANGSAWVVKVMGDAKNGNYIFSCDNGNCYYSSAKTAGDITTVTSDERDISAGETIVVERVTPNPATVAKLVVTKDMLK
;
A
#
# COMPACT_ATOMS: atom_id res chain seq x y z
N MET A 1 -38.24 -3.71 39.87
CA MET A 1 -39.38 -4.65 39.74
C MET A 1 -38.90 -6.03 40.18
N LYS A 2 -39.48 -6.65 41.22
CA LYS A 2 -39.08 -7.99 41.69
C LYS A 2 -39.71 -9.05 40.78
N LEU A 3 -38.89 -9.85 40.08
CA LEU A 3 -39.32 -10.95 39.23
C LEU A 3 -39.42 -12.26 40.03
N ASN A 4 -40.43 -13.07 39.68
CA ASN A 4 -40.97 -14.18 40.47
C ASN A 4 -40.34 -15.54 40.11
N THR A 5 -40.45 -16.50 41.03
CA THR A 5 -39.69 -17.76 41.20
C THR A 5 -39.79 -18.81 40.08
N ILE A 6 -40.50 -18.55 38.98
CA ILE A 6 -40.71 -19.54 37.89
C ILE A 6 -39.60 -19.49 36.82
N SER A 7 -38.81 -18.42 36.72
CA SER A 7 -37.66 -18.35 35.81
C SER A 7 -36.41 -19.11 36.29
N ARG A 8 -36.44 -19.75 37.47
CA ARG A 8 -35.28 -20.46 38.04
C ARG A 8 -35.11 -21.91 37.58
N TYR A 9 -36.09 -22.49 36.87
CA TYR A 9 -36.08 -23.94 36.57
C TYR A 9 -35.63 -24.33 35.16
N PHE A 10 -35.32 -23.39 34.25
CA PHE A 10 -34.78 -23.72 32.92
C PHE A 10 -33.26 -23.61 32.78
N LEU A 11 -32.51 -23.43 33.88
CA LEU A 11 -31.05 -23.27 33.86
C LEU A 11 -30.26 -24.53 34.29
N ALA A 12 -30.92 -25.68 34.52
CA ALA A 12 -30.27 -26.80 35.20
C ALA A 12 -30.12 -28.11 34.39
N ALA A 13 -30.34 -28.13 33.07
CA ALA A 13 -30.11 -29.36 32.30
C ALA A 13 -29.69 -29.07 30.85
N GLY A 14 -28.37 -29.07 30.62
CA GLY A 14 -27.78 -28.91 29.30
C GLY A 14 -26.25 -28.91 29.28
N LEU A 15 -25.62 -29.70 30.14
CA LEU A 15 -24.17 -29.96 30.08
C LEU A 15 -23.90 -31.09 29.08
N MET A 16 -23.69 -30.72 27.82
CA MET A 16 -22.90 -31.50 26.86
C MET A 16 -21.92 -30.56 26.17
N SER A 17 -20.66 -30.68 26.59
CA SER A 17 -19.41 -30.38 25.87
C SER A 17 -19.53 -29.66 24.53
N CYS A 18 -19.79 -28.35 24.58
CA CYS A 18 -19.29 -27.40 23.58
C CYS A 18 -17.93 -26.91 24.09
N ALA A 19 -16.86 -27.11 23.32
CA ALA A 19 -15.66 -26.33 23.50
C ALA A 19 -16.06 -24.86 23.29
N ALA A 20 -16.10 -24.08 24.37
CA ALA A 20 -16.40 -22.67 24.28
C ALA A 20 -15.31 -22.01 23.42
N ASN A 21 -15.75 -21.28 22.38
CA ASN A 21 -14.89 -20.37 21.66
C ASN A 21 -14.30 -19.39 22.67
N ALA A 22 -13.00 -19.50 22.95
CA ALA A 22 -12.29 -18.47 23.69
C ALA A 22 -12.24 -17.23 22.81
N PHE A 23 -12.94 -16.17 23.21
CA PHE A 23 -12.76 -14.85 22.61
C PHE A 23 -11.32 -14.38 22.85
N ALA A 24 -10.77 -13.58 21.94
CA ALA A 24 -9.36 -13.18 21.99
C ALA A 24 -9.10 -12.28 23.21
N LEU A 25 -8.16 -12.69 24.08
CA LEU A 25 -7.66 -11.90 25.19
C LEU A 25 -6.85 -10.70 24.65
N GLU A 26 -7.09 -9.50 25.16
CA GLU A 26 -6.39 -8.26 24.76
C GLU A 26 -6.03 -7.38 25.97
N ALA A 27 -5.20 -6.34 25.83
CA ALA A 27 -5.02 -5.36 26.92
C ALA A 27 -6.21 -4.41 27.04
N TRP A 28 -6.56 -4.00 28.26
CA TRP A 28 -7.58 -2.98 28.47
C TRP A 28 -7.15 -1.64 27.87
N SER A 29 -7.96 -1.07 27.00
CA SER A 29 -7.65 0.20 26.32
C SER A 29 -8.84 1.15 26.25
N GLY A 30 -9.92 0.84 26.96
CA GLY A 30 -11.20 1.55 26.88
C GLY A 30 -12.23 0.82 26.01
N GLN A 31 -12.26 -0.51 26.04
CA GLN A 31 -13.28 -1.30 25.35
C GLN A 31 -14.69 -0.83 25.71
N ALA A 32 -15.51 -0.58 24.70
CA ALA A 32 -16.90 -0.14 24.85
C ALA A 32 -17.84 -1.03 24.03
N GLY A 33 -18.96 -1.42 24.61
CA GLY A 33 -19.98 -2.23 23.94
C GLY A 33 -20.63 -3.28 24.83
N GLY A 34 -21.61 -3.97 24.27
CA GLY A 34 -22.37 -5.03 24.94
C GLY A 34 -21.86 -6.46 24.71
N ASN A 35 -20.83 -6.64 23.87
CA ASN A 35 -20.19 -7.93 23.62
C ASN A 35 -19.34 -8.36 24.82
N THR A 36 -19.04 -9.66 24.95
CA THR A 36 -18.10 -10.15 25.97
C THR A 36 -16.66 -9.84 25.54
N PHE A 37 -15.95 -9.07 26.37
CA PHE A 37 -14.53 -8.73 26.24
C PHE A 37 -13.76 -9.44 27.35
N ASP A 38 -12.60 -10.02 27.02
CA ASP A 38 -11.61 -10.48 28.01
C ASP A 38 -10.37 -9.59 27.89
N VAL A 39 -10.06 -8.83 28.95
CA VAL A 39 -9.02 -7.79 28.94
C VAL A 39 -7.97 -7.99 30.04
N ILE A 40 -6.70 -7.70 29.75
CA ILE A 40 -5.61 -7.64 30.73
C ILE A 40 -5.49 -6.22 31.28
N PHE A 41 -5.52 -6.09 32.60
CA PHE A 41 -5.27 -4.85 33.33
C PHE A 41 -4.60 -5.16 34.66
N ASP A 42 -3.54 -4.44 35.02
CA ASP A 42 -2.79 -4.62 36.28
C ASP A 42 -2.49 -6.10 36.61
N SER A 43 -1.94 -6.80 35.61
CA SER A 43 -1.54 -8.21 35.61
C SER A 43 -2.68 -9.22 35.81
N LYS A 44 -3.93 -8.79 35.59
CA LYS A 44 -5.14 -9.59 35.80
C LYS A 44 -6.03 -9.58 34.56
N VAL A 45 -6.75 -10.66 34.34
CA VAL A 45 -7.76 -10.80 33.29
C VAL A 45 -9.13 -10.46 33.85
N TYR A 46 -9.86 -9.61 33.13
CA TYR A 46 -11.20 -9.18 33.45
C TYR A 46 -12.15 -9.48 32.30
N SER A 47 -13.40 -9.81 32.63
CA SER A 47 -14.47 -9.98 31.65
C SER A 47 -15.64 -9.06 32.00
N ASN A 48 -16.26 -8.43 31.00
CA ASN A 48 -17.39 -7.55 31.27
C ASN A 48 -18.68 -8.34 31.55
N ARG A 49 -19.41 -7.91 32.57
CA ARG A 49 -20.66 -8.53 33.04
C ARG A 49 -21.88 -8.07 32.24
N TRP A 50 -21.79 -6.87 31.67
CA TRP A 50 -22.79 -6.22 30.83
C TRP A 50 -22.08 -5.16 29.99
N TYR A 51 -22.86 -4.28 29.37
CA TYR A 51 -22.36 -3.16 28.59
C TYR A 51 -21.29 -2.34 29.33
N VAL A 52 -20.13 -2.16 28.71
CA VAL A 52 -19.03 -1.30 29.21
C VAL A 52 -18.94 -0.03 28.36
N ASN A 53 -18.70 1.12 28.99
CA ASN A 53 -18.24 2.34 28.33
C ASN A 53 -16.71 2.38 28.33
N ALA A 54 -16.12 3.18 27.44
CA ALA A 54 -14.66 3.34 27.36
C ALA A 54 -14.02 3.83 28.68
N ASP A 55 -14.76 4.64 29.45
CA ASP A 55 -14.31 5.16 30.74
C ASP A 55 -14.48 4.14 31.90
N ASN A 56 -15.12 3.00 31.64
CA ASN A 56 -15.23 1.95 32.64
C ASN A 56 -13.90 1.18 32.71
N CYS A 57 -13.09 1.54 33.69
CA CYS A 57 -11.81 0.90 33.96
C CYS A 57 -11.94 -0.34 34.85
N PRO A 58 -11.18 -1.42 34.60
CA PRO A 58 -11.13 -2.59 35.47
C PRO A 58 -10.51 -2.32 36.85
N GLN A 59 -9.90 -1.15 37.06
CA GLN A 59 -9.36 -0.76 38.36
C GLN A 59 -10.43 -0.81 39.44
N GLY A 60 -10.13 -1.54 40.54
CA GLY A 60 -11.07 -1.71 41.65
C GLY A 60 -12.22 -2.69 41.39
N ALA A 61 -12.23 -3.39 40.24
CA ALA A 61 -13.15 -4.49 40.01
C ALA A 61 -12.86 -5.66 40.95
N SER A 62 -13.89 -6.15 41.62
CA SER A 62 -13.84 -7.30 42.53
C SER A 62 -15.14 -8.10 42.43
N ALA A 63 -15.16 -9.31 43.00
CA ALA A 63 -16.38 -10.12 43.08
C ALA A 63 -17.51 -9.42 43.85
N ASP A 64 -17.15 -8.54 44.79
CA ASP A 64 -18.09 -7.86 45.70
C ASP A 64 -18.48 -6.45 45.23
N ASN A 65 -17.77 -5.90 44.23
CA ASN A 65 -18.07 -4.59 43.64
C ASN A 65 -18.97 -4.78 42.41
N TRP A 66 -20.29 -4.74 42.61
CA TRP A 66 -21.29 -4.92 41.56
C TRP A 66 -21.55 -3.65 40.72
N ASP A 67 -20.97 -2.51 41.10
CA ASP A 67 -21.09 -1.27 40.32
C ASP A 67 -20.01 -1.18 39.23
N ASN A 68 -18.93 -1.95 39.35
CA ASN A 68 -17.93 -2.08 38.29
C ASN A 68 -18.42 -3.12 37.24
N PRO A 69 -18.52 -2.74 35.95
CA PRO A 69 -18.96 -3.65 34.91
C PRO A 69 -17.95 -4.76 34.59
N TRP A 70 -16.71 -4.64 35.06
CA TRP A 70 -15.69 -5.66 34.92
C TRP A 70 -15.71 -6.65 36.08
N SER A 71 -15.56 -7.92 35.75
CA SER A 71 -15.38 -9.01 36.71
C SER A 71 -13.97 -9.56 36.58
N TYR A 72 -13.23 -9.63 37.69
CA TYR A 72 -11.99 -10.39 37.72
C TYR A 72 -12.26 -11.85 37.35
N VAL A 73 -11.43 -12.40 36.47
CA VAL A 73 -11.49 -13.80 36.01
C VAL A 73 -10.32 -14.59 36.61
N ARG A 74 -9.09 -14.13 36.37
CA ARG A 74 -7.84 -14.81 36.78
C ARG A 74 -6.64 -13.88 36.66
N ASP A 75 -5.48 -14.31 37.14
CA ASP A 75 -4.22 -13.62 36.83
C ASP A 75 -3.80 -13.86 35.37
N ALA A 76 -3.21 -12.84 34.75
CA ALA A 76 -2.61 -12.97 33.42
C ALA A 76 -1.24 -13.64 33.53
N THR A 77 -0.93 -14.55 32.62
CA THR A 77 0.39 -15.19 32.57
C THR A 77 1.42 -14.21 32.04
N LYS A 78 2.71 -14.46 32.34
CA LYS A 78 3.80 -13.64 31.78
C LYS A 78 3.79 -13.63 30.24
N ALA A 79 3.48 -14.76 29.61
CA ALA A 79 3.37 -14.84 28.15
C ALA A 79 2.22 -13.98 27.60
N GLU A 80 1.08 -13.94 28.28
CA GLU A 80 -0.06 -13.09 27.90
C GLU A 80 0.23 -11.60 28.11
N ILE A 81 0.91 -11.24 29.21
CA ILE A 81 1.35 -9.86 29.46
C ILE A 81 2.38 -9.41 28.40
N ASP A 82 3.35 -10.27 28.10
CA ASP A 82 4.38 -9.99 27.09
C ASP A 82 3.76 -9.94 25.66
N GLN A 83 2.66 -10.65 25.41
CA GLN A 83 1.99 -10.73 24.12
C GLN A 83 0.94 -9.64 23.89
N TYR A 84 0.13 -9.30 24.89
CA TYR A 84 -1.06 -8.45 24.74
C TYR A 84 -0.92 -7.09 25.45
N GLY A 85 0.07 -6.93 26.34
CA GLY A 85 0.29 -5.72 27.12
C GLY A 85 -0.33 -5.78 28.52
N ASN A 86 0.09 -4.85 29.38
CA ASN A 86 -0.37 -4.76 30.78
C ASN A 86 -0.55 -3.30 31.23
N PRO A 87 -1.66 -2.65 30.86
CA PRO A 87 -2.00 -1.32 31.34
C PRO A 87 -2.20 -1.36 32.85
N THR A 88 -1.59 -0.40 33.56
CA THR A 88 -1.67 -0.27 35.03
C THR A 88 -2.37 1.00 35.49
N THR A 89 -2.78 1.87 34.55
CA THR A 89 -3.49 3.12 34.80
C THR A 89 -4.79 3.15 34.00
N CYS A 90 -5.81 3.85 34.51
CA CYS A 90 -7.09 4.05 33.82
C CYS A 90 -7.04 5.13 32.72
N GLU A 91 -5.86 5.39 32.17
CA GLU A 91 -5.73 6.23 30.98
C GLU A 91 -6.13 5.36 29.80
N SER A 92 -7.43 5.36 29.48
CA SER A 92 -7.91 4.74 28.26
C SER A 92 -7.21 5.43 27.09
N GLY A 93 -6.67 4.64 26.17
CA GLY A 93 -6.05 5.15 24.96
C GLY A 93 -7.06 5.90 24.09
N SER A 94 -8.38 5.81 24.36
CA SER A 94 -9.44 6.59 23.73
C SER A 94 -9.45 8.02 24.28
N ALA A 95 -9.36 9.01 23.41
CA ALA A 95 -9.81 10.34 23.79
C ALA A 95 -11.31 10.21 24.12
N THR A 96 -11.72 10.47 25.36
CA THR A 96 -13.14 10.57 25.71
C THR A 96 -13.81 11.46 24.65
N PRO A 97 -14.90 11.01 23.98
CA PRO A 97 -15.55 11.83 22.97
C PRO A 97 -15.90 13.18 23.59
N VAL A 98 -15.23 14.24 23.13
CA VAL A 98 -15.55 15.59 23.58
C VAL A 98 -16.95 15.88 23.05
N ALA A 99 -17.92 15.96 23.95
CA ALA A 99 -19.27 16.37 23.59
C ALA A 99 -19.24 17.88 23.29
N TYR A 100 -19.42 18.23 22.02
CA TYR A 100 -19.52 19.62 21.57
C TYR A 100 -20.96 20.10 21.64
N ASP A 101 -21.15 21.40 21.89
CA ASP A 101 -22.46 22.03 21.91
C ASP A 101 -23.18 21.85 20.58
N ALA A 102 -24.50 21.63 20.61
CA ALA A 102 -25.30 21.59 19.38
C ALA A 102 -25.32 22.96 18.68
N PHE A 103 -25.21 22.96 17.35
CA PHE A 103 -25.36 24.17 16.55
C PHE A 103 -26.75 24.78 16.73
N SER A 104 -26.79 26.11 16.85
CA SER A 104 -28.00 26.92 16.85
C SER A 104 -27.84 28.07 15.85
N ALA A 105 -28.81 28.21 14.95
CA ALA A 105 -28.83 29.31 13.99
C ALA A 105 -29.00 30.69 14.65
N GLU A 106 -29.37 30.76 15.93
CA GLU A 106 -29.62 32.04 16.64
C GLU A 106 -28.42 32.53 17.45
N LYS A 107 -27.33 31.76 17.47
CA LYS A 107 -26.12 32.04 18.26
C LYS A 107 -25.01 32.61 17.39
N ASP A 108 -24.26 33.56 17.93
CA ASP A 108 -22.99 34.01 17.37
C ASP A 108 -21.87 33.06 17.83
N TYR A 109 -20.96 32.73 16.92
CA TYR A 109 -19.79 31.88 17.17
C TYR A 109 -18.50 32.65 16.87
N ALA A 110 -17.50 32.46 17.72
CA ALA A 110 -16.15 32.94 17.47
C ALA A 110 -15.42 32.04 16.46
N GLU A 111 -14.28 32.52 15.97
CA GLU A 111 -13.32 31.65 15.29
C GLU A 111 -12.87 30.52 16.24
N ASP A 112 -12.64 29.32 15.70
CA ASP A 112 -12.30 28.09 16.40
C ASP A 112 -13.40 27.51 17.33
N ASP A 113 -14.59 28.11 17.38
CA ASP A 113 -15.72 27.49 18.07
C ASP A 113 -16.13 26.18 17.38
N ILE A 114 -16.30 25.12 18.16
CA ILE A 114 -16.67 23.78 17.68
C ILE A 114 -18.12 23.46 18.07
N VAL A 115 -18.90 22.98 17.10
CA VAL A 115 -20.31 22.60 17.28
C VAL A 115 -20.62 21.24 16.69
N ALA A 116 -21.62 20.56 17.26
CA ALA A 116 -22.23 19.37 16.69
C ALA A 116 -23.48 19.72 15.86
N TYR A 117 -23.56 19.21 14.64
CA TYR A 117 -24.73 19.36 13.76
C TYR A 117 -24.89 18.12 12.86
N GLN A 118 -26.07 17.50 12.88
CA GLN A 118 -26.41 16.31 12.06
C GLN A 118 -25.38 15.17 12.18
N ASP A 119 -24.98 14.83 13.41
CA ASP A 119 -23.97 13.80 13.73
C ASP A 119 -22.55 14.10 13.21
N VAL A 120 -22.27 15.36 12.87
CA VAL A 120 -20.97 15.86 12.42
C VAL A 120 -20.50 16.99 13.32
N THR A 121 -19.20 17.05 13.58
CA THR A 121 -18.56 18.18 14.27
C THR A 121 -17.98 19.16 13.27
N TYR A 122 -18.22 20.46 13.50
CA TYR A 122 -17.71 21.54 12.67
C TYR A 122 -16.99 22.57 13.52
N GLU A 123 -15.97 23.18 12.94
CA GLU A 123 -15.19 24.27 13.51
C GLU A 123 -15.39 25.52 12.66
N ALA A 124 -15.57 26.66 13.33
CA ALA A 124 -15.71 27.95 12.67
C ALA A 124 -14.34 28.48 12.22
N ALA A 125 -14.08 28.52 10.91
CA ALA A 125 -12.80 29.02 10.38
C ALA A 125 -12.64 30.54 10.50
N ILE A 126 -13.75 31.26 10.75
CA ILE A 126 -13.84 32.69 11.04
C ILE A 126 -15.08 32.92 11.93
N PRO A 127 -15.25 34.09 12.58
CA PRO A 127 -16.45 34.36 13.35
C PRO A 127 -17.73 34.19 12.52
N VAL A 128 -18.72 33.46 13.06
CA VAL A 128 -19.99 33.14 12.40
C VAL A 128 -21.15 33.81 13.15
N PRO A 129 -21.72 34.91 12.63
CA PRO A 129 -22.85 35.56 13.27
C PRO A 129 -24.13 34.72 13.26
N ALA A 130 -25.04 35.01 14.18
CA ALA A 130 -26.38 34.43 14.19
C ALA A 130 -27.11 34.68 12.87
N TYR A 131 -27.84 33.66 12.42
CA TYR A 131 -28.60 33.59 11.16
C TYR A 131 -27.72 33.71 9.91
N SER A 132 -26.45 33.32 9.99
CA SER A 132 -25.50 33.22 8.87
C SER A 132 -25.61 31.85 8.16
N PHE A 133 -24.49 31.17 7.96
CA PHE A 133 -24.40 29.81 7.43
C PHE A 133 -24.70 28.76 8.49
N THR A 134 -25.46 27.75 8.08
CA THR A 134 -25.59 26.48 8.81
C THR A 134 -24.40 25.58 8.47
N PRO A 135 -23.82 24.84 9.43
CA PRO A 135 -22.73 23.91 9.16
C PRO A 135 -23.07 22.89 8.07
N GLY A 136 -22.16 22.64 7.13
CA GLY A 136 -22.34 21.71 6.01
C GLY A 136 -23.35 22.14 4.93
N ALA A 137 -24.08 23.25 5.13
CA ALA A 137 -25.07 23.72 4.16
C ALA A 137 -24.45 24.51 3.00
N SER A 138 -25.14 24.50 1.85
CA SER A 138 -24.87 25.45 0.76
C SER A 138 -25.21 26.90 1.16
N ASN A 139 -24.85 27.86 0.31
CA ASN A 139 -25.22 29.25 0.55
C ASN A 139 -26.75 29.40 0.70
N PRO A 140 -27.23 30.13 1.73
CA PRO A 140 -28.66 30.30 1.98
C PRO A 140 -29.38 31.10 0.87
N TRP A 141 -28.67 31.70 -0.08
CA TRP A 141 -29.24 32.34 -1.27
C TRP A 141 -29.26 31.37 -2.46
N LYS A 142 -30.46 31.05 -2.97
CA LYS A 142 -30.62 30.35 -4.26
C LYS A 142 -30.85 31.39 -5.35
N LEU A 143 -30.12 31.28 -6.47
CA LEU A 143 -30.39 32.09 -7.67
C LEU A 143 -31.84 31.86 -8.11
N TYR A 144 -32.59 32.94 -8.34
CA TYR A 144 -33.92 32.82 -8.91
C TYR A 144 -33.80 32.61 -10.43
N THR A 145 -34.18 31.42 -10.89
CA THR A 145 -34.33 31.11 -12.31
C THR A 145 -35.79 30.80 -12.59
N PRO A 146 -36.45 31.48 -13.54
CA PRO A 146 -37.81 31.14 -13.93
C PRO A 146 -37.88 29.68 -14.39
N VAL A 147 -38.75 28.89 -13.77
CA VAL A 147 -38.95 27.49 -14.16
C VAL A 147 -39.81 27.46 -15.44
N PRO A 148 -39.32 26.87 -16.55
CA PRO A 148 -40.07 26.80 -17.80
C PRO A 148 -41.21 25.78 -17.70
N ASP A 149 -42.28 26.00 -18.47
CA ASP A 149 -43.33 25.00 -18.64
C ASP A 149 -42.77 23.75 -19.33
N TRP A 150 -43.17 22.56 -18.84
CA TRP A 150 -42.83 21.30 -19.49
C TRP A 150 -43.43 21.21 -20.90
N ARG A 151 -42.67 20.63 -21.83
CA ARG A 151 -43.08 20.42 -23.22
C ARG A 151 -42.78 18.99 -23.64
N SER A 152 -43.79 18.31 -24.19
CA SER A 152 -43.69 16.91 -24.61
C SER A 152 -42.64 16.64 -25.68
N SER A 153 -42.31 17.63 -26.51
CA SER A 153 -41.31 17.51 -27.59
C SER A 153 -39.89 17.94 -27.19
N GLN A 154 -39.71 18.48 -25.98
CA GLN A 154 -38.40 18.94 -25.53
C GLN A 154 -37.63 17.79 -24.89
N VAL A 155 -36.33 17.74 -25.20
CA VAL A 155 -35.38 16.85 -24.54
C VAL A 155 -34.93 17.52 -23.24
N TYR A 156 -34.92 16.74 -22.17
CA TYR A 156 -34.43 17.14 -20.85
C TYR A 156 -33.27 16.25 -20.43
N ASN A 157 -32.21 16.86 -19.90
CA ASN A 157 -31.06 16.18 -19.33
C ASN A 157 -31.14 16.21 -17.80
N LYS A 158 -30.29 15.42 -17.14
CA LYS A 158 -30.19 15.42 -15.67
C LYS A 158 -29.98 16.84 -15.13
N GLY A 159 -30.80 17.24 -14.17
CA GLY A 159 -30.79 18.56 -13.52
C GLY A 159 -31.73 19.59 -14.16
N ASP A 160 -32.33 19.33 -15.33
CA ASP A 160 -33.29 20.26 -15.92
C ASP A 160 -34.56 20.34 -15.05
N GLU A 161 -34.94 21.56 -14.67
CA GLU A 161 -36.18 21.84 -13.94
C GLU A 161 -37.31 22.29 -14.87
N VAL A 162 -38.52 21.77 -14.68
CA VAL A 162 -39.74 22.16 -15.41
C VAL A 162 -40.92 22.30 -14.47
N LYS A 163 -41.95 23.02 -14.89
CA LYS A 163 -43.23 23.11 -14.17
C LYS A 163 -44.40 22.57 -14.98
N VAL A 164 -45.35 21.95 -14.27
CA VAL A 164 -46.66 21.55 -14.77
C VAL A 164 -47.67 21.87 -13.67
N ASP A 165 -48.75 22.59 -14.01
CA ASP A 165 -49.85 22.92 -13.09
C ASP A 165 -49.40 23.58 -11.76
N GLY A 166 -48.36 24.43 -11.82
CA GLY A 166 -47.82 25.12 -10.65
C GLY A 166 -46.95 24.26 -9.73
N GLN A 167 -46.53 23.08 -10.19
CA GLN A 167 -45.64 22.17 -9.50
C GLN A 167 -44.34 22.00 -10.29
N SER A 168 -43.19 22.09 -9.62
CA SER A 168 -41.86 21.92 -10.22
C SER A 168 -41.35 20.49 -10.10
N TYR A 169 -40.56 20.08 -11.09
CA TYR A 169 -39.94 18.75 -11.22
C TYR A 169 -38.52 18.87 -11.79
N GLU A 170 -37.62 18.00 -11.35
CA GLU A 170 -36.24 17.89 -11.84
C GLU A 170 -36.06 16.57 -12.62
N ALA A 171 -35.47 16.62 -13.81
CA ALA A 171 -35.07 15.42 -14.54
C ALA A 171 -33.86 14.76 -13.88
N LEU A 172 -33.93 13.47 -13.59
CA LEU A 172 -32.83 12.70 -12.97
C LEU A 172 -31.86 12.11 -14.00
N PHE A 173 -32.29 12.01 -15.25
CA PHE A 173 -31.53 11.53 -16.40
C PHE A 173 -32.22 11.98 -17.69
N TYR A 174 -31.64 11.64 -18.84
CA TYR A 174 -32.18 11.94 -20.15
C TYR A 174 -33.64 11.49 -20.30
N THR A 175 -34.56 12.38 -20.66
CA THR A 175 -35.97 12.07 -20.91
C THR A 175 -36.59 12.98 -21.97
N VAL A 176 -37.62 12.47 -22.66
CA VAL A 176 -38.45 13.20 -23.62
C VAL A 176 -39.85 12.61 -23.65
N GLY A 177 -40.88 13.46 -23.72
CA GLY A 177 -42.28 13.03 -23.85
C GLY A 177 -42.94 12.49 -22.57
N GLU A 178 -42.18 12.11 -21.55
CA GLU A 178 -42.72 11.62 -20.27
C GLU A 178 -43.21 12.80 -19.42
N ASN A 179 -44.53 12.96 -19.27
CA ASN A 179 -45.11 14.07 -18.50
C ASN A 179 -44.82 13.90 -16.99
N PRO A 180 -44.17 14.88 -16.34
CA PRO A 180 -43.80 14.81 -14.92
C PRO A 180 -44.98 14.85 -13.95
N SER A 181 -46.15 15.38 -14.33
CA SER A 181 -47.32 15.40 -13.44
C SER A 181 -47.97 14.02 -13.25
N ILE A 182 -47.61 13.04 -14.08
CA ILE A 182 -48.09 11.67 -13.98
C ILE A 182 -47.22 10.90 -12.97
N ALA A 183 -47.83 10.38 -11.91
CA ALA A 183 -47.14 9.64 -10.84
C ALA A 183 -46.28 8.46 -11.36
N GLY A 184 -46.69 7.81 -12.45
CA GLY A 184 -45.93 6.73 -13.09
C GLY A 184 -44.57 7.13 -13.67
N ASN A 185 -44.33 8.43 -13.88
CA ASN A 185 -43.06 8.98 -14.37
C ASN A 185 -42.24 9.62 -13.24
N GLN A 186 -42.73 9.57 -12.00
CA GLN A 186 -42.10 10.23 -10.86
C GLN A 186 -41.18 9.28 -10.08
N ASN A 187 -40.07 9.83 -9.62
CA ASN A 187 -39.06 9.20 -8.79
C ASN A 187 -38.80 10.03 -7.53
N PRO A 188 -39.72 10.04 -6.55
CA PRO A 188 -39.57 10.85 -5.35
C PRO A 188 -38.34 10.46 -4.52
N THR A 189 -37.94 9.19 -4.58
CA THR A 189 -36.85 8.61 -3.79
C THR A 189 -35.53 8.52 -4.54
N GLY A 190 -35.50 8.88 -5.83
CA GLY A 190 -34.34 8.69 -6.71
C GLY A 190 -34.06 7.24 -7.12
N THR A 191 -34.71 6.24 -6.52
CA THR A 191 -34.34 4.83 -6.63
C THR A 191 -35.21 3.97 -7.54
N ASN A 192 -36.33 4.50 -8.08
CA ASN A 192 -37.29 3.68 -8.84
C ASN A 192 -37.07 3.70 -10.36
N GLY A 193 -35.98 4.29 -10.84
CA GLY A 193 -35.62 4.36 -12.25
C GLY A 193 -36.53 5.22 -13.12
N ARG A 194 -37.38 6.07 -12.52
CA ARG A 194 -38.25 7.01 -13.26
C ARG A 194 -37.56 8.38 -13.45
N PRO A 195 -37.92 9.12 -14.51
CA PRO A 195 -37.17 10.31 -14.93
C PRO A 195 -37.34 11.52 -14.03
N TRP A 196 -38.49 11.72 -13.36
CA TRP A 196 -38.81 13.02 -12.74
C TRP A 196 -38.84 12.99 -11.22
N LYS A 197 -38.03 13.81 -10.56
CA LYS A 197 -38.12 14.05 -9.11
C LYS A 197 -39.06 15.23 -8.83
N PRO A 198 -40.17 15.07 -8.08
CA PRO A 198 -41.02 16.19 -7.67
C PRO A 198 -40.29 17.13 -6.70
N LEU A 199 -40.34 18.44 -6.94
CA LEU A 199 -39.65 19.46 -6.12
C LEU A 199 -40.57 20.24 -5.17
N GLY A 200 -41.85 20.35 -5.49
CA GLY A 200 -42.82 21.16 -4.72
C GLY A 200 -43.51 22.23 -5.59
N PRO A 201 -44.37 23.05 -5.00
CA PRO A 201 -45.01 24.17 -5.70
C PRO A 201 -43.96 25.11 -6.33
N THR A 202 -44.21 25.55 -7.55
CA THR A 202 -43.32 26.46 -8.28
C THR A 202 -43.31 27.83 -7.59
N VAL A 203 -42.10 28.32 -7.28
CA VAL A 203 -41.90 29.67 -6.75
C VAL A 203 -41.84 30.65 -7.92
N GLU A 204 -42.76 31.61 -7.96
CA GLU A 204 -42.80 32.67 -8.96
C GLU A 204 -43.01 34.04 -8.32
N PHE A 205 -42.43 35.07 -8.95
CA PHE A 205 -42.56 36.45 -8.50
C PHE A 205 -43.10 37.32 -9.64
N THR A 206 -43.99 38.25 -9.28
CA THR A 206 -44.54 39.25 -10.20
C THR A 206 -43.51 40.33 -10.53
N GLN A 207 -43.68 41.04 -11.65
CA GLN A 207 -42.82 42.16 -12.02
C GLN A 207 -42.79 43.25 -10.93
N GLU A 208 -43.90 43.47 -10.24
CA GLU A 208 -43.97 44.41 -9.11
C GLU A 208 -43.09 43.95 -7.93
N GLN A 209 -43.09 42.66 -7.61
CA GLN A 209 -42.21 42.10 -6.58
C GLN A 209 -40.73 42.20 -6.96
N PHE A 210 -40.37 42.05 -8.24
CA PHE A 210 -39.01 42.32 -8.71
C PHE A 210 -38.63 43.79 -8.55
N ASN A 211 -39.51 44.71 -8.95
CA ASN A 211 -39.25 46.14 -8.87
C ASN A 211 -39.07 46.62 -7.42
N ASN A 212 -39.77 45.97 -6.48
CA ASN A 212 -39.73 46.29 -5.05
C ASN A 212 -38.77 45.40 -4.24
N ALA A 213 -38.03 44.50 -4.89
CA ALA A 213 -37.13 43.57 -4.19
C ALA A 213 -35.98 44.34 -3.51
N PRO A 214 -35.74 44.13 -2.21
CA PRO A 214 -34.67 44.81 -1.49
C PRO A 214 -33.28 44.39 -2.02
N GLN A 215 -32.32 45.31 -1.97
CA GLN A 215 -30.91 44.98 -2.22
C GLN A 215 -30.35 44.17 -1.05
N ILE A 216 -29.68 43.05 -1.34
CA ILE A 216 -28.99 42.22 -0.34
C ILE A 216 -27.86 43.05 0.29
N ASN A 217 -27.84 43.10 1.61
CA ASN A 217 -26.83 43.81 2.41
C ASN A 217 -26.49 43.04 3.69
N SER A 218 -25.46 43.47 4.41
CA SER A 218 -24.91 42.74 5.55
C SER A 218 -25.66 42.93 6.88
N ILE A 219 -26.67 43.79 6.94
CA ILE A 219 -27.36 44.15 8.21
C ILE A 219 -28.82 43.69 8.28
N ALA A 220 -29.48 43.53 7.14
CA ALA A 220 -30.90 43.17 7.07
C ALA A 220 -31.14 41.66 7.28
N PHE A 221 -32.33 41.34 7.82
CA PHE A 221 -32.86 39.98 7.88
C PHE A 221 -33.75 39.69 6.68
N TYR A 222 -33.63 38.48 6.14
CA TYR A 222 -34.48 37.98 5.08
C TYR A 222 -35.11 36.65 5.51
N GLU A 223 -36.43 36.57 5.45
CA GLU A 223 -37.18 35.36 5.80
C GLU A 223 -37.15 34.34 4.63
N PRO A 224 -37.31 33.03 4.89
CA PRO A 224 -37.37 32.01 3.85
C PRO A 224 -38.41 32.33 2.76
N GLY A 225 -38.06 32.04 1.50
CA GLY A 225 -38.89 32.30 0.33
C GLY A 225 -38.95 33.76 -0.13
N LYS A 226 -38.27 34.69 0.54
CA LYS A 226 -38.26 36.10 0.14
C LYS A 226 -37.26 36.38 -0.98
N LEU A 227 -37.74 37.12 -1.99
CA LEU A 227 -36.95 37.65 -3.09
C LEU A 227 -36.10 38.83 -2.62
N ALA A 228 -34.83 38.85 -3.02
CA ALA A 228 -33.93 39.98 -2.87
C ALA A 228 -32.99 40.05 -4.08
N VAL A 229 -32.32 41.19 -4.29
CA VAL A 229 -31.47 41.41 -5.46
C VAL A 229 -30.04 41.72 -5.02
N TYR A 230 -29.06 41.11 -5.68
CA TYR A 230 -27.65 41.43 -5.49
C TYR A 230 -27.02 41.76 -6.85
N LYS A 231 -26.54 43.00 -6.99
CA LYS A 231 -25.93 43.52 -8.24
C LYS A 231 -26.82 43.29 -9.49
N GLY A 232 -28.13 43.44 -9.33
CA GLY A 232 -29.11 43.26 -10.41
C GLY A 232 -29.57 41.81 -10.62
N THR A 233 -28.96 40.83 -9.95
CA THR A 233 -29.35 39.42 -10.05
C THR A 233 -30.31 39.05 -8.92
N PRO A 234 -31.47 38.42 -9.21
CA PRO A 234 -32.45 38.04 -8.20
C PRO A 234 -32.10 36.72 -7.48
N PHE A 235 -32.29 36.69 -6.16
CA PHE A 235 -32.08 35.53 -5.31
C PHE A 235 -33.26 35.33 -4.36
N VAL A 236 -33.48 34.08 -3.95
CA VAL A 236 -34.48 33.69 -2.96
C VAL A 236 -33.79 33.13 -1.74
N ALA A 237 -34.07 33.71 -0.56
CA ALA A 237 -33.59 33.18 0.71
C ALA A 237 -34.18 31.78 0.96
N GLN A 238 -33.33 30.78 1.20
CA GLN A 238 -33.74 29.41 1.51
C GLN A 238 -34.01 29.22 3.00
N THR A 239 -33.29 29.97 3.83
CA THR A 239 -33.43 30.00 5.29
C THR A 239 -33.56 31.44 5.75
N LYS A 240 -33.86 31.64 7.05
CA LYS A 240 -33.76 32.98 7.64
C LYS A 240 -32.29 33.38 7.66
N VAL A 241 -31.94 34.45 6.95
CA VAL A 241 -30.54 34.84 6.71
C VAL A 241 -30.28 36.30 7.05
N LYS A 242 -29.10 36.55 7.65
CA LYS A 242 -28.52 37.88 7.89
C LYS A 242 -27.02 37.86 7.62
N GLY A 243 -26.49 38.91 7.01
CA GLY A 243 -25.04 39.11 6.91
C GLY A 243 -24.32 38.31 5.81
N VAL A 244 -24.99 37.35 5.17
CA VAL A 244 -24.43 36.50 4.10
C VAL A 244 -24.76 37.07 2.73
N MET A 245 -23.76 37.15 1.85
CA MET A 245 -23.91 37.52 0.45
C MET A 245 -24.05 36.28 -0.45
N PRO A 246 -24.64 36.39 -1.65
CA PRO A 246 -24.91 35.23 -2.51
C PRO A 246 -23.69 34.44 -2.98
N TYR A 247 -22.49 35.02 -2.90
CA TYR A 247 -21.24 34.39 -3.32
C TYR A 247 -20.28 34.11 -2.16
N ASP A 248 -20.71 34.36 -0.92
CA ASP A 248 -19.92 34.02 0.26
C ASP A 248 -19.80 32.49 0.40
N LYS A 249 -18.68 32.05 0.96
CA LYS A 249 -18.41 30.64 1.26
C LYS A 249 -18.83 30.33 2.69
N ASN A 250 -19.26 29.09 2.91
CA ASN A 250 -19.58 28.62 4.25
C ASN A 250 -18.29 28.61 5.11
N PRO A 251 -18.26 29.32 6.25
CA PRO A 251 -17.10 29.38 7.14
C PRO A 251 -16.96 28.15 8.04
N TRP A 252 -17.94 27.25 8.09
CA TRP A 252 -17.86 26.02 8.87
C TRP A 252 -17.07 24.94 8.12
N ALA A 253 -15.99 24.47 8.73
CA ALA A 253 -15.21 23.34 8.23
C ALA A 253 -15.52 22.09 9.07
N ILE A 254 -15.46 20.90 8.46
CA ILE A 254 -15.56 19.65 9.21
C ILE A 254 -14.38 19.56 10.18
N TYR A 255 -14.70 19.35 11.45
CA TYR A 255 -13.73 19.19 12.53
C TYR A 255 -13.58 17.72 12.88
N THR A 256 -12.33 17.26 12.98
CA THR A 256 -12.00 15.93 13.48
C THR A 256 -10.93 16.09 14.56
N ASN A 257 -11.21 15.57 15.75
CA ASN A 257 -10.24 15.58 16.84
C ASN A 257 -9.23 14.43 16.66
N TRP A 258 -8.06 14.74 16.11
CA TRP A 258 -6.99 13.76 15.88
C TRP A 258 -6.06 13.53 17.09
N THR A 259 -6.39 14.08 18.26
CA THR A 259 -5.54 13.98 19.44
C THR A 259 -5.26 12.52 19.79
N GLY A 260 -3.97 12.17 19.87
CA GLY A 260 -3.51 10.82 20.20
C GLY A 260 -3.45 9.86 19.00
N THR A 261 -4.03 10.19 17.85
CA THR A 261 -4.07 9.27 16.69
C THR A 261 -2.65 8.95 16.19
N LYS A 262 -1.80 9.97 16.08
CA LYS A 262 -0.42 9.88 15.60
C LYS A 262 0.44 8.96 16.47
N GLU A 263 0.24 9.02 17.78
CA GLU A 263 0.93 8.19 18.77
C GLU A 263 0.40 6.74 18.77
N ARG A 264 -0.90 6.55 18.53
CA ARG A 264 -1.53 5.21 18.46
C ARG A 264 -1.06 4.40 17.26
N VAL A 265 -0.77 5.04 16.13
CA VAL A 265 -0.26 4.35 14.93
C VAL A 265 1.27 4.22 14.91
N GLY A 266 1.99 4.92 15.79
CA GLY A 266 3.46 4.94 15.79
C GLY A 266 4.07 5.61 14.54
N THR A 267 5.39 5.66 14.47
CA THR A 267 6.13 6.32 13.38
C THR A 267 6.94 5.30 12.59
N PRO A 268 6.88 5.31 11.24
CA PRO A 268 7.70 4.43 10.42
C PRO A 268 9.19 4.72 10.60
N LYS A 269 10.00 3.66 10.64
CA LYS A 269 11.45 3.74 10.90
C LYS A 269 12.29 3.77 9.62
N HIS A 270 11.72 3.32 8.51
CA HIS A 270 12.41 3.13 7.24
C HIS A 270 11.62 3.75 6.09
N PRO A 271 12.30 4.20 5.02
CA PRO A 271 11.63 4.60 3.80
C PRO A 271 10.96 3.39 3.14
N TRP A 272 9.95 3.65 2.31
CA TRP A 272 9.34 2.61 1.49
C TRP A 272 10.34 2.06 0.46
N PRO A 273 10.43 0.71 0.32
CA PRO A 273 11.22 0.09 -0.72
C PRO A 273 10.74 0.47 -2.12
N ALA A 274 11.66 0.48 -3.08
CA ALA A 274 11.34 0.72 -4.49
C ALA A 274 10.58 -0.45 -5.14
N HIS A 275 10.72 -1.66 -4.58
CA HIS A 275 10.03 -2.88 -4.97
C HIS A 275 9.36 -3.45 -3.72
N VAL A 276 8.03 -3.47 -3.70
CA VAL A 276 7.28 -3.78 -2.48
C VAL A 276 6.11 -4.72 -2.76
N TYR A 277 6.00 -5.78 -1.98
CA TYR A 277 4.76 -6.51 -1.80
C TYR A 277 3.96 -5.85 -0.68
N ALA A 278 2.83 -5.25 -1.03
CA ALA A 278 1.93 -4.55 -0.12
C ALA A 278 0.49 -5.08 -0.31
N PRO A 279 0.16 -6.26 0.26
CA PRO A 279 -1.18 -6.80 0.15
C PRO A 279 -2.20 -5.95 0.90
N TYR A 280 -3.43 -5.97 0.39
CA TYR A 280 -4.53 -5.20 0.96
C TYR A 280 -5.04 -5.88 2.24
N VAL A 281 -5.33 -5.08 3.26
CA VAL A 281 -6.00 -5.49 4.49
C VAL A 281 -7.30 -4.72 4.57
N ASP A 282 -8.43 -5.43 4.54
CA ASP A 282 -9.71 -4.82 4.86
C ASP A 282 -9.74 -4.52 6.37
N PHE A 283 -9.47 -3.26 6.67
CA PHE A 283 -9.36 -2.69 8.01
C PHE A 283 -10.73 -2.35 8.59
N SER A 284 -11.82 -2.81 7.96
CA SER A 284 -13.16 -2.80 8.53
C SER A 284 -13.62 -4.18 9.04
N LEU A 285 -12.86 -5.24 8.75
CA LEU A 285 -13.18 -6.58 9.25
C LEU A 285 -12.88 -6.71 10.74
N ASN A 286 -13.65 -7.58 11.42
CA ASN A 286 -13.35 -7.96 12.80
C ASN A 286 -12.11 -8.88 12.89
N SER A 287 -11.80 -9.58 11.79
CA SER A 287 -10.80 -10.63 11.68
C SER A 287 -9.47 -10.13 11.09
N ILE A 288 -9.02 -8.94 11.48
CA ILE A 288 -7.75 -8.36 10.98
C ILE A 288 -6.55 -9.19 11.47
N PRO A 289 -5.68 -9.70 10.57
CA PRO A 289 -4.49 -10.47 10.95
C PRO A 289 -3.49 -9.68 11.81
N ASP A 290 -2.54 -10.37 12.46
CA ASP A 290 -1.47 -9.73 13.25
C ASP A 290 -0.32 -9.32 12.32
N LEU A 291 -0.42 -8.10 11.79
CA LEU A 291 0.49 -7.55 10.77
C LEU A 291 1.98 -7.69 11.09
N ALA A 292 2.38 -7.64 12.36
CA ALA A 292 3.79 -7.71 12.78
C ALA A 292 4.35 -9.13 12.79
N LYS A 293 3.51 -10.17 12.75
CA LYS A 293 3.90 -11.57 12.77
C LYS A 293 3.73 -12.26 11.41
N GLU A 294 3.27 -11.53 10.41
CA GLU A 294 3.01 -12.08 9.09
C GLU A 294 4.30 -12.42 8.34
N GLN A 295 4.39 -13.67 7.92
CA GLN A 295 5.47 -14.38 7.24
C GLN A 295 6.36 -13.54 6.29
N ASN A 296 7.28 -12.75 6.83
CA ASN A 296 8.20 -11.86 6.12
C ASN A 296 7.51 -10.74 5.31
N ILE A 297 6.25 -10.40 5.61
CA ILE A 297 5.57 -9.25 5.01
C ILE A 297 5.81 -8.05 5.92
N THR A 298 6.36 -6.98 5.35
CA THR A 298 6.71 -5.77 6.11
C THR A 298 5.88 -4.55 5.72
N HIS A 299 5.15 -4.62 4.61
CA HIS A 299 4.38 -3.50 4.08
C HIS A 299 2.96 -3.96 3.74
N PHE A 300 1.97 -3.11 4.00
CA PHE A 300 0.57 -3.43 3.75
C PHE A 300 -0.20 -2.20 3.27
N THR A 301 -1.31 -2.45 2.57
CA THR A 301 -2.25 -1.41 2.12
C THR A 301 -3.52 -1.50 2.96
N MET A 302 -3.75 -0.52 3.85
CA MET A 302 -4.93 -0.48 4.71
C MET A 302 -6.13 0.04 3.93
N ALA A 303 -7.15 -0.80 3.77
CA ALA A 303 -8.30 -0.56 2.91
C ALA A 303 -9.62 -0.64 3.71
N PHE A 304 -10.62 0.20 3.51
CA PHE A 304 -10.58 1.45 2.76
C PHE A 304 -11.06 2.61 3.62
N VAL A 305 -10.43 3.76 3.41
CA VAL A 305 -10.98 5.04 3.86
C VAL A 305 -12.01 5.52 2.86
N VAL A 306 -13.23 5.75 3.34
CA VAL A 306 -14.37 6.24 2.55
C VAL A 306 -15.07 7.38 3.29
N ALA A 307 -15.91 8.14 2.57
CA ALA A 307 -16.79 9.11 3.19
C ALA A 307 -17.86 8.39 4.04
N LYS A 308 -18.29 9.01 5.14
CA LYS A 308 -19.39 8.48 5.98
C LYS A 308 -20.66 8.24 5.16
N SER A 309 -20.94 9.12 4.19
CA SER A 309 -22.01 8.99 3.20
C SER A 309 -21.69 9.85 1.96
N GLY A 310 -22.54 9.80 0.92
CA GLY A 310 -22.37 10.62 -0.28
C GLY A 310 -22.56 12.13 -0.02
N GLU A 311 -23.18 12.49 1.09
CA GLU A 311 -23.43 13.86 1.52
C GLU A 311 -22.51 14.32 2.65
N GLN A 312 -21.94 13.39 3.44
CA GLN A 312 -21.07 13.70 4.58
C GLN A 312 -19.61 13.38 4.25
N CYS A 313 -18.85 14.43 3.94
CA CYS A 313 -17.41 14.43 3.64
C CYS A 313 -16.55 14.17 4.91
N ILE A 314 -16.80 13.07 5.61
CA ILE A 314 -16.08 12.68 6.84
C ILE A 314 -15.36 11.37 6.58
N PRO A 315 -14.03 11.29 6.82
CA PRO A 315 -13.27 10.06 6.58
C PRO A 315 -13.57 9.00 7.63
N THR A 316 -13.80 7.78 7.16
CA THR A 316 -14.10 6.61 7.99
C THR A 316 -13.46 5.36 7.40
N TRP A 317 -13.18 4.36 8.23
CA TRP A 317 -12.91 3.00 7.76
C TRP A 317 -14.24 2.32 7.40
N GLY A 318 -14.49 2.18 6.09
CA GLY A 318 -15.67 1.48 5.56
C GLY A 318 -17.04 1.97 6.06
N THR A 319 -17.18 3.25 6.45
CA THR A 319 -18.35 3.85 7.14
C THR A 319 -18.61 3.36 8.58
N ALA A 320 -17.89 2.31 8.99
CA ALA A 320 -18.09 1.60 10.25
C ALA A 320 -17.33 2.26 11.41
N TYR A 321 -16.07 2.65 11.18
CA TYR A 321 -15.19 3.18 12.23
C TYR A 321 -14.68 4.57 11.91
N ASN A 322 -14.60 5.39 12.95
CA ASN A 322 -14.05 6.73 12.88
C ASN A 322 -12.52 6.68 12.70
N LEU A 323 -11.96 7.57 11.88
CA LEU A 323 -10.53 7.52 11.56
C LEU A 323 -9.62 8.00 12.71
N GLN A 324 -10.11 8.84 13.61
CA GLN A 324 -9.32 9.39 14.71
C GLN A 324 -9.10 8.40 15.86
N ASP A 325 -10.03 7.47 16.06
CA ASP A 325 -10.05 6.59 17.23
C ASP A 325 -10.46 5.18 16.81
N TYR A 326 -9.47 4.43 16.34
CA TYR A 326 -9.65 3.05 15.93
C TYR A 326 -8.73 2.11 16.70
N ALA A 327 -9.32 1.12 17.38
CA ALA A 327 -8.62 0.21 18.28
C ALA A 327 -7.50 -0.59 17.58
N GLN A 328 -7.64 -0.84 16.29
CA GLN A 328 -6.69 -1.64 15.51
C GLN A 328 -5.41 -0.88 15.14
N TYR A 329 -5.30 0.41 15.44
CA TYR A 329 -4.06 1.18 15.23
C TYR A 329 -2.86 0.66 16.02
N SER A 330 -3.11 -0.05 17.13
CA SER A 330 -2.08 -0.82 17.84
C SER A 330 -1.34 -1.81 16.94
N LYS A 331 -2.00 -2.39 15.93
CA LYS A 331 -1.38 -3.31 14.96
C LYS A 331 -0.45 -2.60 13.98
N ILE A 332 -0.84 -1.41 13.51
CA ILE A 332 0.02 -0.56 12.67
C ILE A 332 1.26 -0.14 13.45
N LYS A 333 1.07 0.24 14.72
CA LYS A 333 2.18 0.58 15.62
C LYS A 333 3.14 -0.59 15.82
N ALA A 334 2.61 -1.78 16.12
CA ALA A 334 3.43 -2.98 16.26
C ALA A 334 4.23 -3.30 14.99
N LEU A 335 3.61 -3.18 13.81
CA LEU A 335 4.29 -3.33 12.52
C LEU A 335 5.44 -2.33 12.35
N ARG A 336 5.20 -1.04 12.62
CA ARG A 336 6.23 0.01 12.55
C ARG A 336 7.34 -0.18 13.57
N GLU A 337 7.01 -0.68 14.76
CA GLU A 337 7.99 -1.07 15.76
C GLU A 337 8.88 -2.23 15.28
N ALA A 338 8.31 -3.16 14.52
CA ALA A 338 9.01 -4.27 13.85
C ALA A 338 9.77 -3.85 12.57
N GLY A 339 9.68 -2.58 12.15
CA GLY A 339 10.39 -2.04 10.99
C GLY A 339 9.60 -2.05 9.68
N GLY A 340 8.31 -2.41 9.72
CA GLY A 340 7.40 -2.30 8.59
C GLY A 340 6.74 -0.91 8.47
N ASP A 341 5.85 -0.76 7.50
CA ASP A 341 5.01 0.43 7.36
C ASP A 341 3.69 0.11 6.62
N VAL A 342 2.78 1.06 6.59
CA VAL A 342 1.50 0.95 5.87
C VAL A 342 1.26 2.13 4.93
N MET A 343 0.64 1.84 3.79
CA MET A 343 -0.04 2.86 3.00
C MET A 343 -1.53 2.77 3.29
N VAL A 344 -2.25 3.87 3.11
CA VAL A 344 -3.72 3.90 3.25
C VAL A 344 -4.34 4.04 1.88
N SER A 345 -5.34 3.20 1.58
CA SER A 345 -6.11 3.28 0.35
C SER A 345 -7.45 3.99 0.59
N ILE A 346 -7.74 5.01 -0.21
CA ILE A 346 -8.99 5.78 -0.19
C ILE A 346 -9.85 5.36 -1.39
N GLY A 347 -11.05 4.84 -1.13
CA GLY A 347 -12.00 4.42 -2.17
C GLY A 347 -12.41 2.95 -2.08
N GLY A 348 -12.19 2.20 -3.16
CA GLY A 348 -12.60 0.80 -3.31
C GLY A 348 -14.02 0.62 -3.85
N ALA A 349 -14.46 -0.63 -3.98
CA ALA A 349 -15.71 -1.02 -4.66
C ALA A 349 -16.99 -0.46 -4.03
N ASN A 350 -16.98 -0.33 -2.70
CA ASN A 350 -18.16 -0.01 -1.91
C ASN A 350 -18.07 1.37 -1.28
N ASN A 351 -19.23 2.02 -1.10
CA ASN A 351 -19.40 3.35 -0.53
C ASN A 351 -18.92 4.51 -1.44
N SER A 352 -19.07 5.73 -0.94
CA SER A 352 -18.64 6.94 -1.66
C SER A 352 -17.21 7.31 -1.28
N PRO A 353 -16.30 7.51 -2.25
CA PRO A 353 -14.97 8.05 -1.95
C PRO A 353 -15.09 9.50 -1.48
N LEU A 354 -14.08 9.97 -0.74
CA LEU A 354 -14.05 11.36 -0.25
C LEU A 354 -14.22 12.38 -1.37
N ALA A 355 -13.63 12.14 -2.54
CA ALA A 355 -13.73 13.05 -3.68
C ALA A 355 -15.15 13.19 -4.26
N ALA A 356 -16.02 12.19 -4.06
CA ALA A 356 -17.42 12.25 -4.46
C ALA A 356 -18.29 12.98 -3.43
N ALA A 357 -18.00 12.79 -2.13
CA ALA A 357 -18.76 13.42 -1.05
C ALA A 357 -18.37 14.89 -0.85
N CYS A 358 -17.08 15.21 -0.87
CA CYS A 358 -16.56 16.56 -0.69
C CYS A 358 -16.85 17.44 -1.91
N LYS A 359 -17.56 18.56 -1.73
CA LYS A 359 -17.98 19.44 -2.83
C LYS A 359 -16.99 20.58 -3.12
N ASN A 360 -15.89 20.65 -2.38
CA ASN A 360 -14.87 21.68 -2.48
C ASN A 360 -13.47 21.05 -2.46
N VAL A 361 -12.61 21.51 -3.36
CA VAL A 361 -11.20 21.06 -3.49
C VAL A 361 -10.41 21.34 -2.21
N LYS A 362 -10.61 22.49 -1.56
CA LYS A 362 -9.84 22.87 -0.37
C LYS A 362 -10.14 21.99 0.84
N ASP A 363 -11.40 21.61 1.01
CA ASP A 363 -11.79 20.71 2.09
C ASP A 363 -11.21 19.31 1.85
N LEU A 364 -11.22 18.86 0.59
CA LEU A 364 -10.62 17.60 0.19
C LEU A 364 -9.09 17.59 0.35
N GLN A 365 -8.42 18.68 -0.04
CA GLN A 365 -6.98 18.90 0.18
C GLN A 365 -6.64 18.77 1.66
N LYS A 366 -7.38 19.48 2.53
CA LYS A 366 -7.18 19.44 3.98
C LYS A 366 -7.40 18.03 4.53
N LEU A 367 -8.43 17.32 4.09
CA LEU A 367 -8.66 15.93 4.52
C LEU A 367 -7.52 14.99 4.13
N TYR A 368 -7.01 15.09 2.90
CA TYR A 368 -5.84 14.29 2.50
C TYR A 368 -4.60 14.63 3.31
N TYR A 369 -4.38 15.92 3.61
CA TYR A 369 -3.32 16.37 4.50
C TYR A 369 -3.45 15.76 5.91
N ASP A 370 -4.65 15.87 6.51
CA ASP A 370 -4.94 15.42 7.87
C ASP A 370 -4.80 13.90 8.00
N ILE A 371 -5.27 13.12 7.01
CA ILE A 371 -5.12 11.65 6.99
C ILE A 371 -3.64 11.28 7.01
N VAL A 372 -2.83 11.88 6.13
CA VAL A 372 -1.40 11.58 6.03
C VAL A 372 -0.65 12.00 7.30
N ASP A 373 -0.95 13.17 7.85
CA ASP A 373 -0.26 13.65 9.05
C ASP A 373 -0.61 12.83 10.30
N ASN A 374 -1.89 12.56 10.52
CA ASN A 374 -2.34 11.91 11.76
C ASN A 374 -2.16 10.40 11.75
N LEU A 375 -2.00 9.78 10.58
CA LEU A 375 -1.64 8.36 10.45
C LEU A 375 -0.13 8.13 10.21
N ASN A 376 0.71 9.18 10.25
CA ASN A 376 2.16 9.13 10.00
C ASN A 376 2.49 8.43 8.66
N LEU A 377 1.78 8.75 7.58
CA LEU A 377 1.93 8.06 6.30
C LEU A 377 3.05 8.66 5.46
N ASN A 378 3.78 7.77 4.78
CA ASN A 378 4.70 8.14 3.69
C ASN A 378 4.12 7.87 2.31
N VAL A 379 3.04 7.09 2.23
CA VAL A 379 2.42 6.66 0.97
C VAL A 379 0.89 6.64 1.12
N LEU A 380 0.20 7.14 0.10
CA LEU A 380 -1.26 7.14 0.00
C LEU A 380 -1.69 6.54 -1.34
N ASP A 381 -2.68 5.66 -1.30
CA ASP A 381 -3.30 5.03 -2.46
C ASP A 381 -4.71 5.58 -2.67
N PHE A 382 -5.11 5.74 -3.93
CA PHE A 382 -6.48 6.03 -4.31
C PHE A 382 -6.99 4.90 -5.19
N ASP A 383 -7.90 4.11 -4.63
CA ASP A 383 -8.56 3.03 -5.36
C ASP A 383 -9.84 3.55 -6.00
N ILE A 384 -9.83 3.65 -7.33
CA ILE A 384 -10.81 4.40 -8.12
C ILE A 384 -11.52 3.43 -9.06
N GLU A 385 -12.67 2.94 -8.60
CA GLU A 385 -13.40 1.87 -9.29
C GLU A 385 -14.92 2.07 -9.28
N GLY A 386 -15.63 1.06 -9.79
CA GLY A 386 -17.08 1.08 -9.93
C GLY A 386 -17.57 2.31 -10.71
N THR A 387 -18.63 2.94 -10.21
CA THR A 387 -19.18 4.14 -10.85
C THR A 387 -18.26 5.37 -10.77
N TRP A 388 -17.31 5.37 -9.82
CA TRP A 388 -16.46 6.53 -9.53
C TRP A 388 -15.32 6.71 -10.51
N VAL A 389 -14.93 5.66 -11.25
CA VAL A 389 -13.96 5.77 -12.35
C VAL A 389 -14.52 6.52 -13.56
N ALA A 390 -15.86 6.60 -13.68
CA ALA A 390 -16.55 7.31 -14.76
C ALA A 390 -17.04 8.71 -14.35
N ASP A 391 -16.92 9.08 -13.06
CA ASP A 391 -17.41 10.35 -12.54
C ASP A 391 -16.35 11.46 -12.67
N GLN A 392 -16.36 12.16 -13.81
CA GLN A 392 -15.35 13.18 -14.12
C GLN A 392 -15.27 14.29 -13.07
N ASP A 393 -16.39 14.70 -12.48
CA ASP A 393 -16.41 15.76 -11.45
C ASP A 393 -15.63 15.38 -10.18
N SER A 394 -15.73 14.14 -9.71
CA SER A 394 -14.92 13.67 -8.58
C SER A 394 -13.46 13.43 -8.98
N ILE A 395 -13.18 13.01 -10.21
CA ILE A 395 -11.82 12.81 -10.72
C ILE A 395 -11.06 14.14 -10.79
N ASP A 396 -11.65 15.15 -11.44
CA ASP A 396 -11.08 16.49 -11.57
C ASP A 396 -10.80 17.10 -10.19
N ARG A 397 -11.77 16.95 -9.27
CA ARG A 397 -11.65 17.43 -7.89
C ARG A 397 -10.56 16.69 -7.12
N ARG A 398 -10.48 15.36 -7.23
CA ARG A 398 -9.46 14.53 -6.59
C ARG A 398 -8.08 14.96 -7.06
N ASN A 399 -7.86 14.99 -8.37
CA ASN A 399 -6.54 15.28 -8.94
C ASN A 399 -6.07 16.70 -8.62
N GLN A 400 -6.99 17.68 -8.63
CA GLN A 400 -6.70 19.05 -8.18
C GLN A 400 -6.33 19.08 -6.68
N ALA A 401 -7.10 18.42 -5.81
CA ALA A 401 -6.81 18.38 -4.38
C ALA A 401 -5.48 17.65 -4.08
N VAL A 402 -5.20 16.56 -4.78
CA VAL A 402 -3.93 15.81 -4.70
C VAL A 402 -2.76 16.71 -5.09
N LYS A 403 -2.87 17.47 -6.19
CA LYS A 403 -1.80 18.40 -6.59
C LYS A 403 -1.56 19.49 -5.55
N GLU A 404 -2.63 20.05 -5.00
CA GLU A 404 -2.53 21.11 -3.98
C GLU A 404 -1.90 20.60 -2.69
N VAL A 405 -2.26 19.39 -2.23
CA VAL A 405 -1.66 18.82 -1.02
C VAL A 405 -0.20 18.39 -1.26
N GLN A 406 0.15 17.92 -2.46
CA GLN A 406 1.56 17.66 -2.83
C GLN A 406 2.42 18.92 -2.78
N ALA A 407 1.90 20.06 -3.25
CA ALA A 407 2.60 21.33 -3.17
C ALA A 407 2.86 21.73 -1.71
N GLN A 408 1.85 21.58 -0.85
CA GLN A 408 1.96 21.84 0.58
C GLN A 408 3.01 20.94 1.26
N TRP A 409 2.96 19.63 1.06
CA TRP A 409 3.97 18.72 1.62
C TRP A 409 5.38 19.03 1.14
N LYS A 410 5.53 19.44 -0.13
CA LYS A 410 6.82 19.84 -0.70
C LYS A 410 7.37 21.10 -0.02
N GLU A 411 6.54 22.09 0.26
CA GLU A 411 6.92 23.29 1.03
C GLU A 411 7.37 22.94 2.46
N GLU A 412 6.74 21.92 3.05
CA GLU A 412 7.11 21.36 4.37
C GLU A 412 8.34 20.43 4.33
N GLY A 413 8.90 20.15 3.15
CA GLY A 413 10.02 19.22 2.96
C GLY A 413 9.65 17.74 3.15
N ARG A 414 8.35 17.41 3.17
CA ARG A 414 7.83 16.04 3.29
C ARG A 414 7.80 15.35 1.93
N LYS A 415 8.02 14.04 1.93
CA LYS A 415 7.90 13.19 0.75
C LYS A 415 6.77 12.20 0.99
N VAL A 416 5.69 12.35 0.22
CA VAL A 416 4.53 11.46 0.28
C VAL A 416 4.31 10.88 -1.11
N GLY A 417 4.42 9.56 -1.24
CA GLY A 417 4.17 8.85 -2.49
C GLY A 417 2.67 8.73 -2.77
N ILE A 418 2.23 9.02 -3.99
CA ILE A 418 0.83 8.88 -4.41
C ILE A 418 0.71 7.72 -5.40
N TRP A 419 -0.10 6.73 -5.05
CA TRP A 419 -0.47 5.61 -5.91
C TRP A 419 -1.93 5.74 -6.33
N TYR A 420 -2.24 5.40 -7.58
CA TYR A 420 -3.61 5.18 -8.03
C TYR A 420 -3.79 3.69 -8.35
N THR A 421 -4.83 3.10 -7.79
CA THR A 421 -5.27 1.72 -8.07
C THR A 421 -6.49 1.77 -8.98
N LEU A 422 -6.42 1.11 -10.13
CA LEU A 422 -7.42 1.20 -11.20
C LEU A 422 -7.88 -0.17 -11.72
N PRO A 423 -9.16 -0.32 -12.11
CA PRO A 423 -9.63 -1.51 -12.81
C PRO A 423 -8.98 -1.60 -14.20
N ILE A 424 -8.62 -2.81 -14.62
CA ILE A 424 -7.97 -3.04 -15.91
C ILE A 424 -8.49 -4.30 -16.60
N LEU A 425 -8.48 -4.30 -17.94
CA LEU A 425 -8.69 -5.51 -18.74
C LEU A 425 -7.34 -6.06 -19.23
N PRO A 426 -7.25 -7.32 -19.70
CA PRO A 426 -6.01 -7.82 -20.31
C PRO A 426 -5.58 -7.00 -21.54
N THR A 427 -6.50 -6.22 -22.12
CA THR A 427 -6.29 -5.28 -23.22
C THR A 427 -5.88 -3.86 -22.79
N GLY A 428 -5.70 -3.62 -21.49
CA GLY A 428 -5.36 -2.32 -20.91
C GLY A 428 -6.51 -1.62 -20.20
N LEU A 429 -6.26 -0.40 -19.73
CA LEU A 429 -7.25 0.47 -19.09
C LEU A 429 -8.34 0.88 -20.10
N THR A 430 -9.58 1.03 -19.62
CA THR A 430 -10.68 1.60 -20.41
C THR A 430 -10.48 3.10 -20.63
N ALA A 431 -11.35 3.73 -21.42
CA ALA A 431 -11.29 5.18 -21.64
C ALA A 431 -11.47 5.97 -20.33
N GLU A 432 -12.33 5.50 -19.44
CA GLU A 432 -12.58 6.09 -18.13
C GLU A 432 -11.34 5.98 -17.22
N GLY A 433 -10.70 4.82 -17.17
CA GLY A 433 -9.45 4.63 -16.44
C GLY A 433 -8.29 5.48 -17.00
N LEU A 434 -8.21 5.62 -18.33
CA LEU A 434 -7.23 6.51 -18.97
C LEU A 434 -7.49 7.98 -18.62
N TYR A 435 -8.75 8.42 -18.58
CA TYR A 435 -9.10 9.79 -18.23
C TYR A 435 -8.58 10.18 -16.84
N VAL A 436 -8.62 9.27 -15.85
CA VAL A 436 -8.05 9.50 -14.51
C VAL A 436 -6.57 9.90 -14.59
N LEU A 437 -5.78 9.15 -15.37
CA LEU A 437 -4.34 9.36 -15.51
C LEU A 437 -4.00 10.56 -16.39
N GLU A 438 -4.74 10.78 -17.48
CA GLU A 438 -4.57 11.92 -18.36
C GLU A 438 -4.88 13.24 -17.63
N ASN A 439 -5.94 13.27 -16.83
CA ASN A 439 -6.28 14.41 -15.99
C ASN A 439 -5.23 14.63 -14.90
N ALA A 440 -4.74 13.57 -14.24
CA ALA A 440 -3.67 13.67 -13.25
C ALA A 440 -2.39 14.27 -13.86
N ARG A 441 -2.00 13.83 -15.06
CA ARG A 441 -0.89 14.44 -15.81
C ARG A 441 -1.17 15.90 -16.16
N HIS A 442 -2.38 16.22 -16.63
CA HIS A 442 -2.77 17.57 -17.04
C HIS A 442 -2.67 18.58 -15.88
N VAL A 443 -3.19 18.21 -14.71
CA VAL A 443 -3.12 19.01 -13.47
C VAL A 443 -1.70 19.00 -12.87
N GLY A 444 -0.88 18.02 -13.23
CA GLY A 444 0.52 17.91 -12.83
C GLY A 444 0.73 17.17 -11.51
N VAL A 445 -0.15 16.22 -11.17
CA VAL A 445 0.02 15.29 -10.06
C VAL A 445 1.28 14.45 -10.29
N GLU A 446 2.14 14.35 -9.28
CA GLU A 446 3.33 13.51 -9.31
C GLU A 446 3.00 12.13 -8.74
N LEU A 447 2.81 11.13 -9.60
CA LEU A 447 2.49 9.76 -9.17
C LEU A 447 3.78 8.99 -8.82
N ALA A 448 3.78 8.35 -7.65
CA ALA A 448 4.77 7.36 -7.26
C ALA A 448 4.57 6.04 -8.03
N GLY A 449 3.30 5.69 -8.31
CA GLY A 449 2.98 4.56 -9.16
C GLY A 449 1.51 4.47 -9.58
N ILE A 450 1.24 3.56 -10.50
CA ILE A 450 -0.08 3.16 -10.98
C ILE A 450 -0.17 1.66 -10.75
N ASN A 451 -1.02 1.28 -9.81
CA ASN A 451 -1.35 -0.09 -9.52
C ASN A 451 -2.64 -0.48 -10.27
N VAL A 452 -2.74 -1.73 -10.72
CA VAL A 452 -3.94 -2.20 -11.42
C VAL A 452 -4.49 -3.47 -10.83
N MET A 453 -5.82 -3.52 -10.75
CA MET A 453 -6.58 -4.66 -10.28
C MET A 453 -6.69 -5.70 -11.39
N THR A 454 -5.74 -6.63 -11.41
CA THR A 454 -5.68 -7.73 -12.39
C THR A 454 -6.63 -8.86 -11.97
N MET A 455 -7.93 -8.53 -11.92
CA MET A 455 -9.03 -9.38 -11.46
C MET A 455 -10.33 -9.01 -12.18
N ASP A 456 -11.32 -9.90 -12.09
CA ASP A 456 -12.71 -9.67 -12.50
C ASP A 456 -12.89 -9.13 -13.93
N TYR A 457 -12.27 -9.80 -14.89
CA TYR A 457 -12.25 -9.40 -16.31
C TYR A 457 -13.56 -9.67 -17.06
N GLY A 458 -14.55 -10.25 -16.38
CA GLY A 458 -15.86 -10.60 -16.89
C GLY A 458 -15.96 -12.03 -17.45
N ASN A 459 -17.19 -12.46 -17.73
CA ASN A 459 -17.57 -13.87 -17.90
C ASN A 459 -16.94 -14.63 -19.09
N ALA A 460 -16.10 -14.00 -19.91
CA ALA A 460 -15.62 -14.61 -21.16
C ALA A 460 -14.10 -14.53 -21.36
N VAL A 461 -13.38 -13.68 -20.62
CA VAL A 461 -12.00 -13.33 -20.99
C VAL A 461 -10.98 -14.24 -20.31
N CYS A 462 -11.10 -14.44 -19.00
CA CYS A 462 -10.08 -15.09 -18.17
C CYS A 462 -10.65 -16.24 -17.32
N GLN A 463 -11.60 -16.98 -17.89
CA GLN A 463 -12.26 -18.12 -17.24
C GLN A 463 -11.24 -19.24 -16.98
N SER A 464 -11.06 -19.61 -15.71
CA SER A 464 -9.97 -20.47 -15.26
C SER A 464 -10.35 -21.51 -14.19
N ASP A 465 -11.61 -21.62 -13.76
CA ASP A 465 -12.02 -22.66 -12.80
C ASP A 465 -11.64 -24.08 -13.28
N GLY A 466 -10.95 -24.81 -12.41
CA GLY A 466 -10.49 -26.18 -12.66
C GLY A 466 -9.23 -26.27 -13.53
N THR A 467 -8.51 -25.16 -13.76
CA THR A 467 -7.36 -25.12 -14.68
C THR A 467 -6.00 -24.88 -14.01
N GLU A 468 -5.87 -25.18 -12.71
CA GLU A 468 -4.60 -24.99 -11.98
C GLU A 468 -3.40 -25.60 -12.74
N GLY A 469 -2.32 -24.82 -12.86
CA GLY A 469 -1.12 -25.15 -13.62
C GLY A 469 -1.13 -24.69 -15.08
N GLN A 470 -2.27 -24.24 -15.62
CA GLN A 470 -2.36 -23.68 -16.98
C GLN A 470 -2.08 -22.17 -17.03
N ASN A 471 -2.02 -21.50 -15.87
CA ASN A 471 -1.70 -20.09 -15.71
C ASN A 471 -2.61 -19.11 -16.50
N ILE A 472 -3.88 -19.44 -16.73
CA ILE A 472 -4.77 -18.62 -17.57
C ILE A 472 -4.97 -17.23 -16.98
N HIS A 473 -5.25 -17.15 -15.67
CA HIS A 473 -5.53 -15.87 -15.01
C HIS A 473 -4.25 -15.03 -14.84
N GLY A 474 -3.12 -15.68 -14.57
CA GLY A 474 -1.79 -15.05 -14.55
C GLY A 474 -1.35 -14.52 -15.92
N GLN A 475 -1.70 -15.19 -17.02
CA GLN A 475 -1.48 -14.67 -18.37
C GLN A 475 -2.33 -13.44 -18.65
N CYS A 476 -3.56 -13.39 -18.15
CA CYS A 476 -4.39 -12.18 -18.22
C CYS A 476 -3.77 -11.02 -17.45
N ALA A 477 -3.26 -11.27 -16.23
CA ALA A 477 -2.59 -10.25 -15.41
C ALA A 477 -1.34 -9.69 -16.09
N THR A 478 -0.46 -10.56 -16.61
CA THR A 478 0.75 -10.13 -17.33
C THR A 478 0.43 -9.39 -18.64
N SER A 479 -0.62 -9.80 -19.36
CA SER A 479 -1.10 -9.09 -20.55
C SER A 479 -1.65 -7.70 -20.21
N ALA A 480 -2.33 -7.56 -19.07
CA ALA A 480 -2.79 -6.25 -18.59
C ALA A 480 -1.62 -5.30 -18.34
N ILE A 481 -0.52 -5.78 -17.73
CA ILE A 481 0.70 -5.01 -17.52
C ILE A 481 1.38 -4.61 -18.84
N ASP A 482 1.42 -5.51 -19.83
CA ASP A 482 1.94 -5.18 -21.17
C ASP A 482 1.16 -4.06 -21.87
N ASN A 483 -0.16 -4.13 -21.80
CA ASN A 483 -1.01 -3.12 -22.42
C ASN A 483 -0.99 -1.80 -21.65
N MET A 484 -0.95 -1.86 -20.32
CA MET A 484 -0.75 -0.68 -19.48
C MET A 484 0.58 -0.01 -19.82
N PHE A 485 1.69 -0.74 -19.93
CA PHE A 485 2.99 -0.18 -20.32
C PHE A 485 2.87 0.65 -21.60
N THR A 486 2.19 0.12 -22.62
CA THR A 486 1.97 0.81 -23.90
C THR A 486 1.11 2.08 -23.73
N GLN A 487 0.10 2.04 -22.88
CA GLN A 487 -0.75 3.20 -22.56
C GLN A 487 0.05 4.26 -21.78
N LEU A 488 0.80 3.87 -20.75
CA LEU A 488 1.61 4.78 -19.96
C LEU A 488 2.74 5.42 -20.78
N LYS A 489 3.31 4.75 -21.78
CA LYS A 489 4.26 5.37 -22.72
C LYS A 489 3.64 6.47 -23.60
N LYS A 490 2.33 6.43 -23.83
CA LYS A 490 1.61 7.52 -24.52
C LYS A 490 1.32 8.68 -23.57
N ILE A 491 0.99 8.36 -22.31
CA ILE A 491 0.74 9.37 -21.28
C ILE A 491 2.04 10.01 -20.81
N TRP A 492 3.16 9.31 -20.67
CA TRP A 492 4.45 9.88 -20.26
C TRP A 492 5.57 9.49 -21.24
N PRO A 493 5.56 10.02 -22.48
CA PRO A 493 6.53 9.68 -23.51
C PRO A 493 7.97 10.05 -23.14
N GLU A 494 8.16 10.98 -22.20
CA GLU A 494 9.47 11.40 -21.72
C GLU A 494 10.15 10.40 -20.77
N LYS A 495 9.38 9.49 -20.15
CA LYS A 495 9.93 8.48 -19.22
C LYS A 495 10.54 7.31 -19.98
N SER A 496 11.68 6.83 -19.50
CA SER A 496 12.30 5.61 -19.98
C SER A 496 11.45 4.38 -19.67
N ASP A 497 11.73 3.27 -20.35
CA ASP A 497 11.00 2.02 -20.15
C ASP A 497 11.22 1.47 -18.73
N LYS A 498 12.40 1.68 -18.14
CA LYS A 498 12.70 1.34 -16.74
C LYS A 498 11.84 2.16 -15.78
N GLU A 499 11.72 3.47 -16.00
CA GLU A 499 10.90 4.34 -15.16
C GLU A 499 9.41 3.99 -15.27
N ILE A 500 8.91 3.68 -16.46
CA ILE A 500 7.52 3.24 -16.63
C ILE A 500 7.28 1.93 -15.89
N ASN A 501 8.14 0.92 -16.07
CA ASN A 501 7.99 -0.35 -15.34
C ASN A 501 8.04 -0.15 -13.82
N ALA A 502 8.99 0.64 -13.31
CA ALA A 502 9.10 0.92 -11.89
C ALA A 502 7.88 1.68 -11.32
N MET A 503 7.12 2.39 -12.16
CA MET A 503 5.87 3.03 -11.77
C MET A 503 4.66 2.08 -11.80
N MET A 504 4.76 0.90 -12.42
CA MET A 504 3.62 -0.02 -12.54
C MET A 504 3.55 -0.97 -11.33
N GLY A 505 2.32 -1.26 -10.89
CA GLY A 505 2.02 -2.31 -9.92
C GLY A 505 0.89 -3.22 -10.39
N THR A 506 0.84 -4.43 -9.83
CA THR A 506 -0.21 -5.44 -10.13
C THR A 506 -0.82 -5.97 -8.85
N THR A 507 -2.16 -5.97 -8.75
CA THR A 507 -2.90 -6.53 -7.62
C THR A 507 -3.91 -7.56 -8.15
N PRO A 508 -3.59 -8.86 -8.07
CA PRO A 508 -4.58 -9.92 -8.29
C PRO A 508 -5.53 -10.08 -7.10
N MET A 509 -6.72 -10.61 -7.35
CA MET A 509 -7.56 -11.20 -6.31
C MET A 509 -7.17 -12.67 -6.18
N ILE A 510 -6.72 -13.09 -4.99
CA ILE A 510 -6.19 -14.45 -4.81
C ILE A 510 -7.30 -15.48 -4.70
N GLY A 511 -7.15 -16.68 -5.27
CA GLY A 511 -8.18 -17.70 -5.21
C GLY A 511 -9.40 -17.42 -6.10
N TYR A 512 -10.61 -17.71 -5.61
CA TYR A 512 -11.85 -17.49 -6.37
C TYR A 512 -12.23 -16.01 -6.38
N ASN A 513 -12.48 -15.48 -7.58
CA ASN A 513 -12.85 -14.08 -7.78
C ASN A 513 -14.38 -13.88 -7.83
N ASP A 514 -14.83 -12.63 -7.80
CA ASP A 514 -16.25 -12.26 -7.83
C ASP A 514 -16.93 -12.65 -9.15
N VAL A 515 -16.20 -12.55 -10.27
CA VAL A 515 -16.64 -13.05 -11.57
C VAL A 515 -16.64 -14.58 -11.56
N GLN A 516 -17.83 -15.17 -11.69
CA GLN A 516 -17.99 -16.61 -11.73
C GLN A 516 -17.10 -17.24 -12.82
N GLY A 517 -16.34 -18.25 -12.42
CA GLY A 517 -15.44 -19.01 -13.29
C GLY A 517 -14.02 -18.43 -13.38
N GLU A 518 -13.75 -17.25 -12.80
CA GLU A 518 -12.39 -16.75 -12.61
C GLU A 518 -11.79 -17.24 -11.30
N VAL A 519 -10.60 -17.81 -11.39
CA VAL A 519 -9.82 -18.32 -10.27
C VAL A 519 -8.34 -18.02 -10.48
N PHE A 520 -7.73 -17.30 -9.56
CA PHE A 520 -6.28 -17.04 -9.53
C PHE A 520 -5.61 -18.05 -8.59
N TYR A 521 -4.89 -19.01 -9.16
CA TYR A 521 -4.25 -20.08 -8.40
C TYR A 521 -2.79 -19.76 -8.01
N LEU A 522 -2.16 -20.64 -7.23
CA LEU A 522 -0.75 -20.50 -6.85
C LEU A 522 0.22 -20.59 -8.04
N SER A 523 -0.15 -21.28 -9.12
CA SER A 523 0.65 -21.27 -10.35
C SER A 523 0.63 -19.89 -11.04
N ASP A 524 -0.53 -19.24 -11.08
CA ASP A 524 -0.68 -17.86 -11.56
C ASP A 524 0.15 -16.88 -10.72
N ALA A 525 0.14 -17.03 -9.39
CA ALA A 525 0.92 -16.20 -8.47
C ALA A 525 2.43 -16.24 -8.79
N LYS A 526 2.97 -17.43 -9.09
CA LYS A 526 4.38 -17.60 -9.47
C LYS A 526 4.69 -16.92 -10.80
N LEU A 527 3.80 -17.06 -11.79
CA LEU A 527 3.95 -16.39 -13.08
C LEU A 527 3.97 -14.86 -12.93
N VAL A 528 3.04 -14.30 -12.15
CA VAL A 528 2.97 -12.86 -11.89
C VAL A 528 4.22 -12.37 -11.16
N MET A 529 4.70 -13.12 -10.16
CA MET A 529 5.95 -12.81 -9.44
C MET A 529 7.17 -12.79 -10.38
N ASP A 530 7.29 -13.78 -11.27
CA ASP A 530 8.40 -13.87 -12.22
C ASP A 530 8.38 -12.73 -13.25
N ASP A 531 7.19 -12.39 -13.78
CA ASP A 531 7.04 -11.25 -14.71
C ASP A 531 7.33 -9.91 -14.01
N ALA A 532 6.82 -9.73 -12.78
CA ALA A 532 7.07 -8.54 -11.98
C ALA A 532 8.56 -8.31 -11.71
N LYS A 533 9.30 -9.36 -11.34
CA LYS A 533 10.76 -9.31 -11.17
C LYS A 533 11.47 -9.01 -12.48
N LYS A 534 11.09 -9.69 -13.57
CA LYS A 534 11.71 -9.51 -14.88
C LYS A 534 11.58 -8.07 -15.39
N ARG A 535 10.44 -7.43 -15.14
CA ARG A 535 10.17 -6.04 -15.53
C ARG A 535 10.71 -5.02 -14.54
N ASN A 536 11.05 -5.43 -13.32
CA ASN A 536 11.41 -4.55 -12.23
C ASN A 536 10.24 -3.60 -11.86
N LEU A 537 9.04 -4.18 -11.68
CA LEU A 537 7.82 -3.44 -11.31
C LEU A 537 7.94 -2.79 -9.94
N GLY A 538 7.20 -1.70 -9.68
CA GLY A 538 7.26 -1.02 -8.37
C GLY A 538 6.55 -1.79 -7.26
N MET A 539 5.42 -2.44 -7.56
CA MET A 539 4.58 -3.06 -6.53
C MET A 539 3.91 -4.35 -6.98
N ILE A 540 3.80 -5.30 -6.06
CA ILE A 540 2.79 -6.37 -6.12
C ILE A 540 1.83 -6.15 -4.95
N GLY A 541 0.53 -6.12 -5.21
CA GLY A 541 -0.50 -6.22 -4.19
C GLY A 541 -1.21 -7.57 -4.27
N ALA A 542 -2.13 -7.80 -3.34
CA ALA A 542 -3.08 -8.90 -3.40
C ALA A 542 -4.36 -8.48 -2.69
N TRP A 543 -5.52 -8.77 -3.28
CA TRP A 543 -6.80 -8.74 -2.59
C TRP A 543 -7.12 -10.17 -2.10
N SER A 544 -7.00 -10.49 -0.82
CA SER A 544 -6.52 -9.67 0.30
C SER A 544 -5.87 -10.55 1.39
N MET A 545 -5.23 -9.96 2.39
CA MET A 545 -4.58 -10.70 3.48
C MET A 545 -5.53 -11.61 4.25
N ALA A 546 -6.74 -11.16 4.57
CA ALA A 546 -7.73 -11.97 5.26
C ALA A 546 -8.21 -13.15 4.39
N ARG A 547 -8.09 -13.03 3.06
CA ARG A 547 -8.40 -14.11 2.10
C ARG A 547 -7.29 -15.12 1.94
N ASP A 548 -6.06 -14.85 2.38
CA ASP A 548 -4.89 -15.73 2.19
C ASP A 548 -4.89 -16.91 3.18
N GLN A 549 -6.02 -17.62 3.21
CA GLN A 549 -6.22 -18.84 3.96
C GLN A 549 -7.22 -19.76 3.25
N PRO A 550 -7.16 -21.07 3.52
CA PRO A 550 -8.12 -22.00 2.98
C PRO A 550 -9.51 -21.74 3.56
N GLY A 551 -10.54 -22.14 2.81
CA GLY A 551 -11.92 -21.97 3.23
C GLY A 551 -12.85 -22.96 2.55
N VAL A 552 -14.12 -22.57 2.42
CA VAL A 552 -15.10 -23.37 1.72
C VAL A 552 -14.78 -23.38 0.22
N ALA A 553 -14.59 -24.58 -0.33
CA ALA A 553 -14.20 -24.75 -1.72
C ALA A 553 -15.17 -24.01 -2.67
N LYS A 554 -14.61 -23.23 -3.60
CA LYS A 554 -15.34 -22.44 -4.63
C LYS A 554 -16.18 -21.27 -4.11
N GLN A 555 -16.14 -20.97 -2.82
CA GLN A 555 -16.86 -19.84 -2.26
C GLN A 555 -15.97 -18.59 -2.23
N VAL A 556 -16.48 -17.51 -2.81
CA VAL A 556 -15.91 -16.17 -2.64
C VAL A 556 -16.25 -15.66 -1.25
N SER A 557 -15.25 -15.18 -0.52
CA SER A 557 -15.38 -14.67 0.83
C SER A 557 -14.34 -13.58 1.09
N PRO A 558 -14.64 -12.57 1.93
CA PRO A 558 -13.65 -11.62 2.41
C PRO A 558 -12.63 -12.26 3.38
N GLU A 559 -12.93 -13.43 3.94
CA GLU A 559 -12.14 -14.08 4.99
C GLU A 559 -11.48 -15.39 4.54
N HIS A 560 -11.61 -15.79 3.27
CA HIS A 560 -10.86 -16.92 2.71
C HIS A 560 -10.85 -16.89 1.18
N SER A 561 -9.83 -17.52 0.59
CA SER A 561 -9.61 -17.57 -0.87
C SER A 561 -10.57 -18.48 -1.62
N GLY A 562 -11.36 -19.29 -0.90
CA GLY A 562 -12.20 -20.33 -1.49
C GLY A 562 -11.41 -21.56 -1.97
N MET A 563 -10.10 -21.60 -1.69
CA MET A 563 -9.24 -22.76 -1.90
C MET A 563 -9.34 -23.74 -0.75
N THR A 564 -9.15 -25.04 -1.01
CA THR A 564 -8.94 -26.02 0.06
C THR A 564 -7.54 -25.90 0.65
N ALA A 565 -7.33 -26.44 1.86
CA ALA A 565 -6.00 -26.46 2.50
C ALA A 565 -4.93 -27.18 1.65
N GLN A 566 -5.33 -28.12 0.79
CA GLN A 566 -4.42 -28.79 -0.14
C GLN A 566 -4.08 -27.93 -1.35
N GLN A 567 -5.00 -27.08 -1.80
CA GLN A 567 -4.79 -26.19 -2.94
C GLN A 567 -3.96 -24.97 -2.56
N ALA A 568 -4.30 -24.32 -1.44
CA ALA A 568 -3.55 -23.20 -0.89
C ALA A 568 -3.64 -23.24 0.65
N PRO A 569 -2.59 -23.66 1.36
CA PRO A 569 -2.55 -23.52 2.81
C PRO A 569 -2.52 -22.04 3.22
N MET A 570 -2.68 -21.78 4.51
CA MET A 570 -2.65 -20.42 5.05
C MET A 570 -1.35 -19.70 4.66
N TYR A 571 -1.50 -18.48 4.14
CA TYR A 571 -0.45 -17.60 3.65
C TYR A 571 0.32 -18.08 2.42
N ALA A 572 -0.21 -19.04 1.66
CA ALA A 572 0.50 -19.60 0.51
C ALA A 572 0.76 -18.57 -0.60
N TYR A 573 -0.15 -17.61 -0.82
CA TYR A 573 0.06 -16.57 -1.83
C TYR A 573 1.10 -15.56 -1.34
N SER A 574 1.01 -15.15 -0.07
CA SER A 574 1.99 -14.25 0.54
C SER A 574 3.39 -14.85 0.59
N GLN A 575 3.54 -16.16 0.79
CA GLN A 575 4.85 -16.83 0.68
C GLN A 575 5.47 -16.70 -0.72
N VAL A 576 4.65 -16.63 -1.77
CA VAL A 576 5.13 -16.42 -3.14
C VAL A 576 5.56 -14.97 -3.35
N PHE A 577 4.76 -14.00 -2.88
CA PHE A 577 4.96 -12.59 -3.18
C PHE A 577 5.84 -11.83 -2.19
N ALA A 578 5.89 -12.20 -0.91
CA ALA A 578 6.67 -11.51 0.11
C ALA A 578 8.15 -11.29 -0.26
N PRO A 579 8.85 -12.24 -0.92
CA PRO A 579 10.23 -12.00 -1.40
C PRO A 579 10.37 -10.88 -2.44
N PHE A 580 9.26 -10.33 -2.96
CA PHE A 580 9.29 -9.17 -3.85
C PHE A 580 9.64 -7.89 -3.11
N THR A 581 9.36 -7.80 -1.80
CA THR A 581 9.81 -6.67 -1.00
C THR A 581 11.30 -6.76 -0.79
N HIS A 582 12.02 -5.84 -1.40
CA HIS A 582 13.45 -5.68 -1.19
C HIS A 582 13.82 -4.22 -1.43
N ASP A 583 14.75 -3.72 -0.63
CA ASP A 583 15.40 -2.48 -0.99
C ASP A 583 16.19 -2.72 -2.27
N ASN A 584 16.17 -1.75 -3.19
CA ASN A 584 17.08 -1.80 -4.34
C ASN A 584 18.55 -1.87 -3.91
N SER A 585 18.90 -1.71 -2.63
CA SER A 585 20.24 -2.04 -2.12
C SER A 585 20.54 -3.54 -2.02
N ALA A 586 19.54 -4.42 -2.14
CA ALA A 586 19.69 -5.88 -2.14
C ALA A 586 19.51 -6.50 -3.53
N ASP A 587 18.58 -6.00 -4.36
CA ASP A 587 18.39 -6.49 -5.74
C ASP A 587 19.24 -5.76 -6.79
N GLU A 588 19.72 -4.56 -6.46
CA GLU A 588 21.12 -4.31 -6.72
C GLU A 588 21.91 -5.10 -5.67
N ALA A 589 22.29 -6.35 -5.95
CA ALA A 589 23.72 -6.54 -6.19
C ALA A 589 24.25 -5.36 -7.02
N SER A 590 24.47 -4.24 -6.34
CA SER A 590 24.94 -3.00 -6.94
C SER A 590 26.33 -3.32 -7.35
N THR A 591 26.36 -3.53 -8.62
CA THR A 591 27.51 -3.85 -9.39
C THR A 591 28.27 -2.57 -9.72
N ASP A 592 27.79 -1.40 -9.29
CA ASP A 592 28.60 -0.19 -9.15
C ASP A 592 28.05 0.69 -8.02
N LEU A 593 28.47 0.44 -6.77
CA LEU A 593 28.32 1.44 -5.72
C LEU A 593 29.13 2.69 -6.15
N ALA A 594 28.46 3.82 -6.31
CA ALA A 594 29.13 5.07 -6.66
C ALA A 594 29.95 5.57 -5.45
N GLY A 595 31.21 5.94 -5.68
CA GLY A 595 32.16 6.34 -4.63
C GLY A 595 33.39 5.42 -4.51
N ASP A 596 33.93 5.31 -3.30
CA ASP A 596 35.18 4.57 -3.02
C ASP A 596 34.99 3.04 -3.04
N VAL A 597 33.82 2.55 -2.60
CA VAL A 597 33.42 1.13 -2.64
C VAL A 597 32.63 0.89 -3.90
N LYS A 598 32.96 -0.16 -4.64
CA LYS A 598 32.32 -0.57 -5.90
C LYS A 598 31.35 -1.73 -5.74
N ALA A 599 31.63 -2.65 -4.81
CA ALA A 599 30.73 -3.76 -4.49
C ALA A 599 31.06 -4.35 -3.12
N VAL A 600 30.05 -4.95 -2.48
CA VAL A 600 30.19 -5.79 -1.29
C VAL A 600 29.46 -7.10 -1.55
N TYR A 601 30.10 -8.24 -1.33
CA TYR A 601 29.50 -9.55 -1.56
C TYR A 601 30.10 -10.63 -0.67
N VAL A 602 29.32 -11.70 -0.47
CA VAL A 602 29.75 -12.91 0.22
C VAL A 602 29.86 -14.03 -0.81
N ASP A 603 30.98 -14.75 -0.78
CA ASP A 603 31.22 -15.92 -1.60
C ASP A 603 31.56 -17.15 -0.76
N VAL A 604 31.40 -18.32 -1.38
CA VAL A 604 31.90 -19.60 -0.87
C VAL A 604 33.06 -20.02 -1.74
N PHE A 605 34.23 -20.19 -1.12
CA PHE A 605 35.45 -20.55 -1.82
C PHE A 605 36.35 -21.43 -0.95
N ASP A 606 36.76 -22.58 -1.47
CA ASP A 606 37.48 -23.66 -0.77
C ASP A 606 36.81 -24.04 0.58
N GLY A 607 35.49 -24.26 0.55
CA GLY A 607 34.69 -24.60 1.74
C GLY A 607 34.55 -23.49 2.77
N GLN A 608 34.99 -22.26 2.46
CA GLN A 608 35.00 -21.14 3.40
C GLN A 608 34.08 -20.03 2.88
N GLN A 609 33.25 -19.47 3.77
CA GLN A 609 32.47 -18.27 3.48
C GLN A 609 33.34 -17.03 3.73
N ARG A 610 33.45 -16.12 2.76
CA ARG A 610 34.30 -14.92 2.87
C ARG A 610 33.51 -13.67 2.57
N VAL A 611 33.88 -12.57 3.22
CA VAL A 611 33.38 -11.23 2.90
C VAL A 611 34.36 -10.58 1.93
N ASN A 612 33.84 -10.02 0.85
CA ASN A 612 34.62 -9.35 -0.19
C ASN A 612 34.11 -7.92 -0.37
N VAL A 613 35.04 -6.98 -0.50
CA VAL A 613 34.74 -5.59 -0.82
C VAL A 613 35.61 -5.17 -2.00
N ASN A 614 34.98 -4.82 -3.12
CA ASN A 614 35.68 -4.18 -4.22
C ASN A 614 35.75 -2.68 -3.92
N LEU A 615 36.96 -2.14 -3.91
CA LEU A 615 37.25 -0.71 -3.76
C LEU A 615 37.86 -0.19 -5.04
N ASP A 616 37.66 1.09 -5.33
CA ASP A 616 38.45 1.79 -6.34
C ASP A 616 39.94 1.70 -5.97
N THR A 617 40.76 1.15 -6.86
CA THR A 617 42.19 0.93 -6.60
C THR A 617 42.92 2.22 -6.23
N SER A 618 42.50 3.37 -6.78
CA SER A 618 43.09 4.68 -6.46
C SER A 618 42.84 5.08 -5.01
N LYS A 619 41.78 4.56 -4.39
CA LYS A 619 41.39 4.87 -3.01
C LYS A 619 42.10 4.02 -1.97
N LEU A 620 42.70 2.90 -2.36
CA LEU A 620 43.60 2.09 -1.53
C LEU A 620 45.05 2.59 -1.63
N SER A 621 45.23 3.90 -1.53
CA SER A 621 46.52 4.59 -1.53
C SER A 621 46.42 5.87 -0.70
N GLY A 622 47.56 6.45 -0.33
CA GLY A 622 47.59 7.68 0.48
C GLY A 622 47.08 7.46 1.91
N SER A 623 46.29 8.40 2.42
CA SER A 623 45.82 8.43 3.82
C SER A 623 44.43 7.80 4.03
N ASN A 624 43.77 7.29 2.98
CA ASN A 624 42.43 6.75 3.11
C ASN A 624 42.43 5.47 3.94
N SER A 625 41.43 5.29 4.80
CA SER A 625 41.28 4.11 5.64
C SER A 625 39.82 3.65 5.64
N TYR A 626 39.64 2.33 5.63
CA TYR A 626 38.31 1.71 5.62
C TYR A 626 38.21 0.63 6.69
N SER A 627 37.04 0.43 7.27
CA SER A 627 36.74 -0.65 8.21
C SER A 627 35.50 -1.40 7.76
N VAL A 628 35.49 -2.72 7.97
CA VAL A 628 34.36 -3.58 7.69
C VAL A 628 33.97 -4.32 8.95
N ASP A 629 32.69 -4.34 9.25
CA ASP A 629 32.11 -5.00 10.42
C ASP A 629 30.86 -5.81 10.05
N VAL A 630 30.59 -6.87 10.81
CA VAL A 630 29.37 -7.67 10.72
C VAL A 630 28.59 -7.49 12.01
N ASP A 631 27.41 -6.86 11.94
CA ASP A 631 26.62 -6.42 13.10
C ASP A 631 27.50 -5.68 14.16
N GLY A 632 28.35 -4.76 13.70
CA GLY A 632 29.24 -4.01 14.59
C GLY A 632 30.49 -4.77 15.06
N LYS A 633 30.63 -6.08 14.78
CA LYS A 633 31.85 -6.84 15.08
C LYS A 633 32.87 -6.68 13.96
N TYR A 634 34.08 -6.25 14.32
CA TYR A 634 35.17 -6.03 13.38
C TYR A 634 35.49 -7.29 12.55
N ALA A 635 35.51 -7.13 11.23
CA ALA A 635 35.92 -8.17 10.28
C ALA A 635 37.33 -7.89 9.73
N PHE A 636 37.52 -6.72 9.11
CA PHE A 636 38.82 -6.31 8.56
C PHE A 636 38.91 -4.79 8.40
N SER A 637 40.09 -4.27 8.11
CA SER A 637 40.29 -2.86 7.77
C SER A 637 41.43 -2.65 6.80
N THR A 638 41.54 -1.43 6.29
CA THR A 638 42.62 -0.96 5.43
C THR A 638 43.12 0.40 5.93
N SER A 639 44.39 0.70 5.63
CA SER A 639 45.01 2.01 5.86
C SER A 639 46.01 2.28 4.75
N GLY A 640 45.67 3.22 3.87
CA GLY A 640 46.34 3.47 2.62
C GLY A 640 46.42 2.19 1.78
N ASN A 641 47.64 1.76 1.49
CA ASN A 641 47.90 0.55 0.71
C ASN A 641 47.86 -0.76 1.54
N SER A 642 47.85 -0.65 2.87
CA SER A 642 47.90 -1.79 3.79
C SER A 642 46.51 -2.33 4.09
N VAL A 643 46.42 -3.67 4.19
CA VAL A 643 45.20 -4.39 4.59
C VAL A 643 45.46 -5.20 5.86
N TYR A 644 44.47 -5.30 6.74
CA TYR A 644 44.55 -5.98 8.04
C TYR A 644 43.45 -7.03 8.13
N TYR A 645 43.77 -8.25 8.59
CA TYR A 645 42.85 -9.41 8.66
C TYR A 645 42.17 -9.78 7.32
N SER A 646 42.79 -9.37 6.21
CA SER A 646 42.26 -9.53 4.87
C SER A 646 43.39 -9.68 3.86
N TYR A 647 43.03 -10.10 2.64
CA TYR A 647 43.89 -10.24 1.48
C TYR A 647 43.42 -9.28 0.40
N ARG A 648 44.35 -8.73 -0.38
CA ARG A 648 44.04 -7.82 -1.49
C ARG A 648 44.43 -8.43 -2.82
N SER A 649 43.56 -8.31 -3.82
CA SER A 649 43.83 -8.61 -5.24
C SER A 649 43.49 -7.37 -6.08
N ASN A 650 44.26 -7.10 -7.13
CA ASN A 650 44.09 -5.90 -7.97
C ASN A 650 43.68 -6.31 -9.39
N TYR A 651 42.60 -5.72 -9.89
CA TYR A 651 41.96 -6.09 -11.14
C TYR A 651 41.66 -4.84 -11.99
N GLY A 652 42.70 -4.11 -12.37
CA GLY A 652 42.56 -2.85 -13.12
C GLY A 652 42.23 -1.68 -12.19
N THR A 653 41.06 -1.05 -12.36
CA THR A 653 40.64 0.10 -11.55
C THR A 653 39.96 -0.31 -10.25
N GLN A 654 39.71 -1.61 -10.04
CA GLN A 654 39.15 -2.14 -8.81
C GLN A 654 40.13 -3.07 -8.08
N SER A 655 40.12 -3.00 -6.76
CA SER A 655 40.84 -3.89 -5.87
C SER A 655 39.87 -4.60 -4.95
N THR A 656 39.87 -5.92 -4.96
CA THR A 656 39.07 -6.71 -4.01
C THR A 656 39.87 -6.92 -2.74
N VAL A 657 39.33 -6.46 -1.60
CA VAL A 657 39.83 -6.78 -0.26
C VAL A 657 38.89 -7.82 0.34
N ARG A 658 39.43 -8.99 0.68
CA ARG A 658 38.64 -10.14 1.12
C ARG A 658 39.14 -10.74 2.42
N THR A 659 38.24 -11.32 3.19
CA THR A 659 38.60 -12.01 4.44
C THR A 659 39.10 -13.43 4.20
N GLY A 660 39.62 -14.06 5.27
CA GLY A 660 39.60 -15.52 5.39
C GLY A 660 38.19 -16.05 5.66
N GLY A 661 38.08 -17.31 6.10
CA GLY A 661 36.79 -17.88 6.47
C GLY A 661 36.13 -17.15 7.62
N MET A 662 34.86 -16.80 7.43
CA MET A 662 34.03 -16.04 8.34
C MET A 662 32.74 -16.75 8.73
N SER A 663 32.66 -18.07 8.54
CA SER A 663 31.47 -18.87 8.87
C SER A 663 31.01 -18.74 10.34
N TYR A 664 31.88 -18.31 11.25
CA TYR A 664 31.55 -18.05 12.66
C TYR A 664 30.90 -16.67 12.92
N MET A 665 30.96 -15.74 11.95
CA MET A 665 30.33 -14.41 12.03
C MET A 665 29.16 -14.24 11.08
N LEU A 666 29.10 -15.05 10.01
CA LEU A 666 28.09 -14.94 8.97
C LEU A 666 26.90 -15.86 9.25
N ALA A 667 25.69 -15.31 9.17
CA ALA A 667 24.42 -16.03 9.22
C ALA A 667 23.37 -15.25 8.44
N PRO A 668 22.28 -15.88 7.94
CA PRO A 668 21.21 -15.16 7.28
C PRO A 668 20.66 -14.02 8.17
N GLY A 669 20.47 -12.84 7.59
CA GLY A 669 20.00 -11.63 8.29
C GLY A 669 21.11 -10.77 8.94
N LYS A 670 22.37 -11.24 8.98
CA LYS A 670 23.51 -10.43 9.45
C LYS A 670 23.82 -9.30 8.49
N VAL A 671 24.18 -8.13 9.00
CA VAL A 671 24.50 -6.95 8.17
C VAL A 671 26.00 -6.71 8.16
N ILE A 672 26.61 -6.85 6.98
CA ILE A 672 27.98 -6.40 6.72
C ILE A 672 27.92 -4.90 6.46
N THR A 673 28.71 -4.12 7.18
CA THR A 673 28.81 -2.67 7.03
C THR A 673 30.23 -2.29 6.63
N VAL A 674 30.37 -1.50 5.56
CA VAL A 674 31.66 -0.95 5.11
C VAL A 674 31.69 0.53 5.42
N LYS A 675 32.74 0.98 6.11
CA LYS A 675 32.92 2.36 6.56
C LYS A 675 34.22 2.91 6.01
N ARG A 676 34.20 4.15 5.53
CA ARG A 676 35.42 4.97 5.47
C ARG A 676 35.69 5.50 6.85
N THR A 677 36.89 5.29 7.37
CA THR A 677 37.32 5.83 8.66
C THR A 677 38.22 7.05 8.48
N ASN A 678 38.80 7.26 7.29
CA ASN A 678 39.52 8.47 6.91
C ASN A 678 39.60 8.61 5.38
N PRO A 679 39.61 9.83 4.81
CA PRO A 679 39.11 11.09 5.39
C PRO A 679 37.59 11.05 5.54
N ASN A 680 37.00 11.94 6.33
CA ASN A 680 35.54 12.12 6.43
C ASN A 680 34.79 10.80 6.72
N PRO A 681 34.77 10.36 7.99
CA PRO A 681 34.17 9.09 8.38
C PRO A 681 32.72 8.95 7.92
N GLU A 682 32.41 7.84 7.24
CA GLU A 682 31.11 7.63 6.58
C GLU A 682 30.83 6.13 6.43
N VAL A 683 29.56 5.73 6.54
CA VAL A 683 29.12 4.39 6.13
C VAL A 683 28.92 4.39 4.62
N LEU A 684 29.71 3.60 3.90
CA LEU A 684 29.74 3.60 2.44
C LEU A 684 28.85 2.52 1.82
N ALA A 685 28.65 1.40 2.51
CA ALA A 685 27.85 0.29 1.99
C ALA A 685 27.34 -0.60 3.12
N GLN A 686 26.20 -1.24 2.90
CA GLN A 686 25.69 -2.31 3.74
C GLN A 686 25.19 -3.48 2.88
N LEU A 687 25.38 -4.70 3.38
CA LEU A 687 24.90 -5.92 2.74
C LEU A 687 24.28 -6.83 3.80
N THR A 688 23.00 -7.17 3.61
CA THR A 688 22.34 -8.21 4.41
C THR A 688 22.68 -9.58 3.86
N VAL A 689 23.27 -10.42 4.69
CA VAL A 689 23.69 -11.79 4.35
C VAL A 689 22.45 -12.66 4.13
N THR A 690 22.37 -13.33 2.97
CA THR A 690 21.30 -14.28 2.66
C THR A 690 21.77 -15.73 2.79
N ARG A 691 20.84 -16.68 2.83
CA ARG A 691 21.16 -18.11 2.82
C ARG A 691 21.89 -18.50 1.51
N ASP A 692 21.42 -18.00 0.38
CA ASP A 692 22.00 -18.30 -0.93
C ASP A 692 23.45 -17.85 -1.04
N MET A 693 23.82 -16.70 -0.45
CA MET A 693 25.21 -16.24 -0.41
C MET A 693 26.10 -17.21 0.38
N LEU A 694 25.60 -17.72 1.50
CA LEU A 694 26.33 -18.62 2.39
C LEU A 694 26.48 -20.04 1.85
N GLU A 695 25.56 -20.46 1.00
CA GLU A 695 25.59 -21.75 0.31
C GLU A 695 26.24 -21.66 -1.08
N GLY A 696 26.55 -20.44 -1.55
CA GLY A 696 27.02 -20.17 -2.91
C GLY A 696 25.97 -20.52 -3.98
N ASN A 697 24.69 -20.45 -3.59
CA ASN A 697 23.53 -20.71 -4.41
C ASN A 697 22.94 -19.45 -5.06
N ASN A 698 23.64 -18.32 -5.02
CA ASN A 698 23.25 -17.05 -5.66
C ASN A 698 22.63 -17.23 -7.07
N PRO A 699 21.52 -16.55 -7.38
CA PRO A 699 20.86 -16.67 -8.68
C PRO A 699 21.75 -16.21 -9.83
N VAL A 700 21.51 -16.77 -11.02
CA VAL A 700 22.27 -16.42 -12.23
C VAL A 700 21.81 -15.05 -12.75
N LYS A 701 22.74 -14.11 -12.89
CA LYS A 701 22.56 -12.79 -13.49
C LYS A 701 23.52 -12.63 -14.68
N ASP A 702 23.19 -13.30 -15.79
CA ASP A 702 23.94 -13.23 -17.04
C ASP A 702 23.49 -12.02 -17.87
N ALA A 703 24.40 -11.13 -18.26
CA ALA A 703 24.12 -10.05 -19.22
C ALA A 703 24.65 -10.39 -20.62
N GLY A 704 24.88 -11.68 -20.88
CA GLY A 704 25.34 -12.23 -22.15
C GLY A 704 26.86 -12.37 -22.23
N GLU A 705 27.58 -12.35 -21.10
CA GLU A 705 29.03 -12.51 -21.07
C GLU A 705 29.48 -13.97 -21.23
N VAL A 706 28.63 -14.92 -20.84
CA VAL A 706 28.87 -16.36 -21.03
C VAL A 706 27.95 -16.87 -22.13
N LYS A 707 28.52 -17.19 -23.30
CA LYS A 707 27.76 -17.72 -24.45
C LYS A 707 27.45 -19.21 -24.31
N SER A 708 28.33 -19.95 -23.63
CA SER A 708 28.14 -21.37 -23.35
C SER A 708 28.95 -21.80 -22.13
N LEU A 709 28.42 -22.78 -21.38
CA LEU A 709 29.10 -23.47 -20.27
C LEU A 709 28.86 -24.96 -20.44
N THR A 710 29.94 -25.73 -20.61
CA THR A 710 29.87 -27.17 -20.85
C THR A 710 30.91 -27.93 -20.04
N VAL A 711 30.62 -29.19 -19.76
CA VAL A 711 31.60 -30.17 -19.27
C VAL A 711 31.74 -31.22 -20.35
N LYS A 712 32.97 -31.47 -20.79
CA LYS A 712 33.27 -32.48 -21.81
C LYS A 712 34.60 -33.16 -21.56
N LYS A 713 34.73 -34.38 -22.06
CA LYS A 713 35.93 -35.19 -21.92
C LYS A 713 36.95 -34.86 -23.01
N ILE A 714 38.14 -34.40 -22.64
CA ILE A 714 39.26 -34.14 -23.56
C ILE A 714 40.39 -35.08 -23.16
N ASN A 715 40.83 -35.94 -24.09
CA ASN A 715 41.87 -36.95 -23.83
C ASN A 715 41.59 -37.87 -22.62
N GLY A 716 40.31 -38.18 -22.35
CA GLY A 716 39.90 -39.05 -21.25
C GLY A 716 39.67 -38.36 -19.91
N VAL A 717 39.89 -37.04 -19.85
CA VAL A 717 39.77 -36.21 -18.64
C VAL A 717 38.56 -35.28 -18.75
N PRO A 718 37.74 -35.09 -17.70
CA PRO A 718 36.67 -34.10 -17.72
C PRO A 718 37.23 -32.67 -17.59
N ASN A 719 36.86 -31.79 -18.52
CA ASN A 719 37.22 -30.38 -18.51
C ASN A 719 35.94 -29.52 -18.48
N VAL A 720 36.00 -28.42 -17.73
CA VAL A 720 35.03 -27.32 -17.88
C VAL A 720 35.46 -26.47 -19.06
N VAL A 721 34.52 -26.20 -19.96
CA VAL A 721 34.71 -25.31 -21.10
C VAL A 721 33.68 -24.19 -21.04
N VAL A 722 34.16 -22.96 -21.04
CA VAL A 722 33.34 -21.75 -20.99
C VAL A 722 33.65 -20.91 -22.22
N ASP A 723 32.62 -20.62 -23.00
CA ASP A 723 32.71 -19.67 -24.10
C ASP A 723 32.30 -18.30 -23.60
N PHE A 724 33.29 -17.43 -23.37
CA PHE A 724 33.03 -16.05 -23.00
C PHE A 724 32.88 -15.17 -24.25
N ASP A 725 32.07 -14.12 -24.15
CA ASP A 725 32.21 -12.97 -25.04
C ASP A 725 33.65 -12.43 -24.95
N ALA A 726 34.35 -12.35 -26.07
CA ALA A 726 35.76 -11.96 -26.09
C ALA A 726 35.97 -10.55 -25.51
N LYS A 727 34.96 -9.67 -25.59
CA LYS A 727 35.01 -8.32 -24.99
C LYS A 727 34.90 -8.36 -23.47
N ALA A 728 34.26 -9.38 -22.90
CA ALA A 728 34.10 -9.55 -21.46
C ALA A 728 35.38 -10.02 -20.76
N LEU A 729 36.26 -10.74 -21.48
CA LEU A 729 37.57 -11.19 -20.95
C LEU A 729 38.74 -10.25 -21.26
N GLY A 730 38.70 -9.49 -22.36
CA GLY A 730 39.90 -8.86 -22.94
C GLY A 730 40.46 -7.65 -22.16
N TRP A 731 41.72 -7.29 -22.48
CA TRP A 731 42.48 -6.10 -22.02
C TRP A 731 41.81 -4.73 -22.31
N LYS A 732 40.61 -4.73 -22.88
CA LYS A 732 39.85 -3.56 -23.34
C LYS A 732 38.49 -3.38 -22.63
N ALA A 733 38.11 -4.25 -21.69
CA ALA A 733 37.03 -3.90 -20.77
C ALA A 733 37.53 -2.70 -19.95
N ALA A 734 36.91 -1.53 -20.11
CA ALA A 734 37.45 -0.21 -19.74
C ALA A 734 37.95 -0.04 -18.28
N ASN A 735 37.67 -1.01 -17.39
CA ASN A 735 37.94 -0.96 -15.95
C ASN A 735 38.71 -2.19 -15.40
N GLY A 736 39.14 -3.12 -16.27
CA GLY A 736 39.68 -4.43 -15.86
C GLY A 736 38.59 -5.46 -15.55
N SER A 737 38.91 -6.75 -15.72
CA SER A 737 37.94 -7.84 -15.58
C SER A 737 38.53 -9.05 -14.85
N ALA A 738 37.78 -9.64 -13.93
CA ALA A 738 38.20 -10.83 -13.21
C ALA A 738 37.04 -11.81 -13.09
N TRP A 739 37.33 -13.07 -13.33
CA TRP A 739 36.36 -14.15 -13.43
C TRP A 739 36.90 -15.37 -12.70
N VAL A 740 36.02 -16.08 -12.01
CA VAL A 740 36.35 -17.28 -11.25
C VAL A 740 35.36 -18.37 -11.64
N VAL A 741 35.89 -19.55 -11.92
CA VAL A 741 35.09 -20.76 -12.11
C VAL A 741 35.40 -21.71 -10.98
N LYS A 742 34.36 -22.21 -10.33
CA LYS A 742 34.44 -23.11 -9.18
C LYS A 742 33.40 -24.21 -9.29
N VAL A 743 33.62 -25.28 -8.53
CA VAL A 743 32.64 -26.36 -8.35
C VAL A 743 31.96 -26.22 -6.99
N MET A 744 30.70 -26.60 -6.92
CA MET A 744 29.85 -26.60 -5.72
C MET A 744 29.25 -28.00 -5.50
N GLY A 745 29.07 -28.40 -4.25
CA GLY A 745 28.55 -29.73 -3.85
C GLY A 745 29.40 -30.46 -2.80
N ASP A 746 28.74 -31.25 -1.95
CA ASP A 746 29.21 -31.98 -0.75
C ASP A 746 30.69 -31.79 -0.33
N ALA A 747 31.63 -32.49 -0.98
CA ALA A 747 33.05 -32.46 -0.59
C ALA A 747 33.88 -31.36 -1.27
N LYS A 748 33.33 -30.67 -2.27
CA LYS A 748 34.03 -29.72 -3.14
C LYS A 748 33.40 -28.33 -3.14
N ASN A 749 32.69 -27.97 -2.07
CA ASN A 749 31.89 -26.75 -2.05
C ASN A 749 32.76 -25.48 -2.18
N GLY A 750 32.71 -24.83 -3.34
CA GLY A 750 33.51 -23.66 -3.66
C GLY A 750 34.94 -23.98 -4.12
N ASN A 751 35.25 -25.23 -4.47
CA ASN A 751 36.60 -25.58 -4.92
C ASN A 751 36.92 -24.92 -6.26
N TYR A 752 38.07 -24.27 -6.29
CA TYR A 752 38.55 -23.55 -7.45
C TYR A 752 38.83 -24.44 -8.67
N ILE A 753 38.35 -24.04 -9.85
CA ILE A 753 38.63 -24.69 -11.13
C ILE A 753 39.66 -23.89 -11.93
N PHE A 754 39.31 -22.68 -12.33
CA PHE A 754 40.19 -21.76 -13.04
C PHE A 754 39.74 -20.32 -12.81
N SER A 755 40.56 -19.35 -13.18
CA SER A 755 40.18 -17.95 -13.22
C SER A 755 40.76 -17.26 -14.44
N CYS A 756 40.14 -16.16 -14.84
CA CYS A 756 40.68 -15.26 -15.84
C CYS A 756 40.74 -13.85 -15.26
N ASP A 757 41.92 -13.23 -15.31
CA ASP A 757 42.17 -11.88 -14.82
C ASP A 757 42.81 -11.06 -15.95
N ASN A 758 42.11 -10.01 -16.35
CA ASN A 758 42.51 -9.08 -17.41
C ASN A 758 42.96 -9.80 -18.68
N GLY A 759 42.20 -10.83 -19.07
CA GLY A 759 42.44 -11.66 -20.25
C GLY A 759 43.44 -12.79 -20.06
N ASN A 760 44.18 -12.82 -18.95
CA ASN A 760 45.08 -13.93 -18.62
C ASN A 760 44.32 -14.98 -17.82
N CYS A 761 44.21 -16.18 -18.34
CA CYS A 761 43.58 -17.29 -17.66
C CYS A 761 44.61 -18.21 -16.99
N TYR A 762 44.30 -18.68 -15.79
CA TYR A 762 45.15 -19.53 -14.96
C TYR A 762 44.48 -20.88 -14.76
N TYR A 763 45.25 -21.97 -14.70
CA TYR A 763 44.73 -23.34 -14.62
C TYR A 763 43.76 -23.68 -15.75
N SER A 764 44.00 -23.08 -16.91
CA SER A 764 43.22 -23.24 -18.12
C SER A 764 44.01 -22.80 -19.35
N SER A 765 43.56 -23.25 -20.51
CA SER A 765 43.96 -22.73 -21.82
C SER A 765 42.84 -21.89 -22.41
N ALA A 766 43.19 -20.78 -23.07
CA ALA A 766 42.23 -19.88 -23.70
C ALA A 766 42.51 -19.74 -25.20
N LYS A 767 41.46 -19.81 -26.03
CA LYS A 767 41.55 -19.61 -27.48
C LYS A 767 40.42 -18.68 -27.95
N THR A 768 40.79 -17.60 -28.63
CA THR A 768 39.83 -16.64 -29.18
C THR A 768 39.59 -16.90 -30.66
N ALA A 769 38.32 -16.90 -31.07
CA ALA A 769 37.87 -16.98 -32.45
C ALA A 769 36.65 -16.05 -32.66
N GLY A 770 36.82 -14.99 -33.45
CA GLY A 770 35.78 -13.97 -33.61
C GLY A 770 35.48 -13.25 -32.29
N ASP A 771 34.20 -13.15 -31.94
CA ASP A 771 33.72 -12.51 -30.71
C ASP A 771 33.65 -13.47 -29.50
N ILE A 772 34.23 -14.67 -29.61
CA ILE A 772 34.20 -15.69 -28.55
C ILE A 772 35.62 -16.04 -28.12
N THR A 773 35.85 -16.08 -26.81
CA THR A 773 37.04 -16.67 -26.20
C THR A 773 36.64 -17.92 -25.43
N THR A 774 37.05 -19.08 -25.94
CA THR A 774 36.82 -20.38 -25.30
C THR A 774 37.93 -20.63 -24.29
N VAL A 775 37.56 -20.79 -23.02
CA VAL A 775 38.47 -21.14 -21.93
C VAL A 775 38.20 -22.58 -21.49
N THR A 776 39.25 -23.40 -21.48
CA THR A 776 39.20 -24.82 -21.14
C THR A 776 40.09 -25.08 -19.93
N SER A 777 39.55 -25.60 -18.83
CA SER A 777 40.31 -25.89 -17.61
C SER A 777 41.42 -26.92 -17.83
N ASP A 778 42.53 -26.84 -17.08
CA ASP A 778 43.72 -27.72 -17.21
C ASP A 778 43.55 -29.16 -16.68
N GLU A 779 42.33 -29.57 -16.32
CA GLU A 779 41.89 -30.81 -15.63
C GLU A 779 41.40 -30.52 -14.20
N ARG A 780 40.16 -30.92 -13.90
CA ARG A 780 39.62 -30.91 -12.54
C ARG A 780 38.81 -32.18 -12.28
N ASP A 781 38.94 -32.68 -11.07
CA ASP A 781 38.12 -33.78 -10.58
C ASP A 781 36.68 -33.28 -10.38
N ILE A 782 35.79 -33.63 -11.31
CA ILE A 782 34.39 -33.20 -11.35
C ILE A 782 33.49 -34.44 -11.36
N SER A 783 32.51 -34.46 -10.48
CA SER A 783 31.60 -35.59 -10.26
C SER A 783 30.19 -35.26 -10.76
N ALA A 784 29.43 -36.28 -11.18
CA ALA A 784 28.01 -36.09 -11.49
C ALA A 784 27.24 -35.66 -10.24
N GLY A 785 26.37 -34.65 -10.38
CA GLY A 785 25.62 -34.03 -9.28
C GLY A 785 26.27 -32.76 -8.72
N GLU A 786 27.56 -32.52 -8.99
CA GLU A 786 28.21 -31.25 -8.65
C GLU A 786 27.72 -30.14 -9.58
N THR A 787 27.83 -28.89 -9.14
CA THR A 787 27.45 -27.71 -9.94
C THR A 787 28.69 -26.88 -10.26
N ILE A 788 28.94 -26.64 -11.55
CA ILE A 788 29.92 -25.66 -12.01
C ILE A 788 29.30 -24.28 -11.94
N VAL A 789 30.00 -23.34 -11.31
CA VAL A 789 29.58 -21.95 -11.16
C VAL A 789 30.63 -21.05 -11.78
N VAL A 790 30.18 -20.15 -12.67
CA VAL A 790 30.99 -19.07 -13.22
C VAL A 790 30.59 -17.78 -12.52
N GLU A 791 31.55 -17.15 -11.86
CA GLU A 791 31.37 -15.89 -11.15
C GLU A 791 32.22 -14.80 -11.79
N ARG A 792 31.59 -13.65 -12.02
CA ARG A 792 32.29 -12.40 -12.27
C ARG A 792 32.68 -11.80 -10.92
N VAL A 793 33.94 -11.42 -10.79
CA VAL A 793 34.51 -10.73 -9.61
C VAL A 793 34.62 -9.23 -9.87
N THR A 794 34.99 -8.82 -11.08
CA THR A 794 34.93 -7.42 -11.52
C THR A 794 34.79 -7.34 -13.05
N PRO A 795 34.19 -6.26 -13.57
CA PRO A 795 33.37 -5.31 -12.82
C PRO A 795 32.12 -6.04 -12.33
N ASN A 796 31.35 -5.47 -11.41
CA ASN A 796 29.97 -5.92 -11.23
C ASN A 796 29.83 -7.38 -10.72
N PRO A 797 30.25 -7.74 -9.47
CA PRO A 797 30.25 -9.12 -9.01
C PRO A 797 28.90 -9.85 -9.13
N ALA A 798 28.89 -11.02 -9.75
CA ALA A 798 27.67 -11.82 -9.95
C ALA A 798 27.98 -13.27 -10.30
N THR A 799 27.08 -14.19 -9.96
CA THR A 799 27.04 -15.50 -10.61
C THR A 799 26.45 -15.34 -12.00
N VAL A 800 27.23 -15.62 -13.04
CA VAL A 800 26.83 -15.38 -14.44
C VAL A 800 26.45 -16.66 -15.18
N ALA A 801 26.87 -17.83 -14.71
CA ALA A 801 26.40 -19.10 -15.26
C ALA A 801 26.50 -20.23 -14.22
N LYS A 802 25.60 -21.21 -14.35
CA LYS A 802 25.65 -22.47 -13.59
C LYS A 802 25.38 -23.66 -14.50
N LEU A 803 26.01 -24.79 -14.19
CA LEU A 803 25.77 -26.07 -14.86
C LEU A 803 25.84 -27.21 -13.87
N VAL A 804 24.74 -27.96 -13.71
CA VAL A 804 24.75 -29.22 -12.97
C VAL A 804 25.38 -30.31 -13.84
N VAL A 805 26.42 -30.95 -13.33
CA VAL A 805 27.17 -31.98 -14.04
C VAL A 805 26.34 -33.25 -14.09
N THR A 806 26.07 -33.74 -15.30
CA THR A 806 25.36 -35.01 -15.49
C THR A 806 26.35 -36.15 -15.77
N LYS A 807 25.91 -37.39 -15.57
CA LYS A 807 26.72 -38.58 -15.93
C LYS A 807 27.06 -38.63 -17.42
N ASP A 808 26.18 -38.11 -18.27
CA ASP A 808 26.39 -38.12 -19.72
C ASP A 808 27.44 -37.11 -20.18
N MET A 809 27.61 -35.98 -19.48
CA MET A 809 28.70 -35.02 -19.73
C MET A 809 30.10 -35.59 -19.39
N LEU A 810 30.16 -36.65 -18.58
CA LEU A 810 31.40 -37.31 -18.15
C LEU A 810 31.76 -38.55 -18.98
N LYS A 811 30.88 -38.95 -19.92
CA LYS A 811 31.14 -40.00 -20.90
C LYS A 811 31.89 -39.41 -22.09
#